data_AF-A0A3D3M419-F1
#
_entry.id   AF-A0A3D3M419-F1
#
_cell.length_a   1.000
_cell.length_b   1.000
_cell.length_c   1.000
_cell.angle_alpha   90.00
_cell.angle_beta   90.00
_cell.angle_gamma   90.00
#
_symmetry.space_group_name_H-M   'P 1'
#
loop_
_entity.id
_entity.type
_entity.pdbx_description
1 polymer ?
#
loop_
_entity_poly.entity_id
_entity_poly.type
_entity_poly.pdbx_seq_one_letter_code
_entity_poly.pdbx_strand_id
1 'polypeptide(L)'
;MKTLFLLAGLPLLLSTLHASAAENSLPAQVDAKRLTNANLEPGNWMSHGRTYDEQRYSPLDAVNDKNVGQLGMAWTTRLEIDSGTEATPLVVDGVMYTTGAFSIVYAMNAATGELLWKYDPEVPPANLSQGCCGPVNRGVAVWNGKVYVGSFDGRLIALDAATGKPVWSVDTIIDRSKSYSITGAPRIVKGKVLIGNGGAEFGVRGYVTAYDAETGKEAWRFYTVPGDPKLPPENPAMAMALKTWTGDDWVKWGGGGTAWDSMAYDPELDLLYIGTGNGSPWNYQFRSQGKGDNLFVSSILALRPDTGEYVWHYQVTPQDRWDYTATQHMILADIKVDGQVRKVLMQAPKNGFFYVLDRTNGKLLSAKNYVPVNWASEIDLKTGRPVLTGAADYSKEPKVVQPSFLGGHNWHPMSYSPKTGYVYVPAQHTLAELKAAKEPMFFPNKSVLNFGLEVPDLPEDPKTFKQIRDAWTGELIAWDPVKQAPAWKQEYASAGNGGTLATAGNLVFQGTADGRVVAYSADKGEKLWEHRANSGVMAGPITYTVGNDQYVAFSVGWGGILPLLTGSLTNKAKVQSESRIIAFKLGAKGELPPPKQAPVFPNVELKLTATPEQLVQARNTFNGLCAGCHGLNAVAGGVVPDLRYLTKEKHEAFPAFVSGALIYRGMPNFSDILKPEDMELIRQYLVKRTHDLQADLKANAAN
;
A
#
# COMPACT_ATOMS: atom_id res chain seq x y z
N MET A 1 71.12 61.88 15.59
CA MET A 1 70.52 60.94 14.61
C MET A 1 71.13 59.56 14.88
N LYS A 2 70.47 58.39 14.84
CA LYS A 2 69.06 57.92 14.81
C LYS A 2 69.13 56.41 15.18
N THR A 3 68.23 55.72 15.88
CA THR A 3 67.09 56.04 16.76
C THR A 3 66.82 54.78 17.63
N LEU A 4 66.24 54.91 18.82
CA LEU A 4 65.86 53.79 19.72
C LEU A 4 64.70 52.94 19.16
N PHE A 5 64.69 51.62 19.38
CA PHE A 5 63.43 50.85 19.46
C PHE A 5 63.55 49.64 20.38
N LEU A 6 62.72 49.63 21.44
CA LEU A 6 62.40 48.44 22.23
C LEU A 6 61.35 47.62 21.48
N LEU A 7 61.41 46.29 21.61
CA LEU A 7 60.31 45.38 21.29
C LEU A 7 59.94 44.60 22.55
N ALA A 8 58.70 44.78 23.01
CA ALA A 8 58.17 44.10 24.19
C ALA A 8 57.70 42.69 23.82
N GLY A 9 57.99 41.71 24.69
CA GLY A 9 57.50 40.34 24.54
C GLY A 9 56.05 40.21 25.01
N LEU A 10 55.19 39.65 24.17
CA LEU A 10 53.85 39.18 24.52
C LEU A 10 53.89 37.66 24.74
N PRO A 11 53.35 37.11 25.85
CA PRO A 11 53.24 35.67 26.00
C PRO A 11 52.04 35.14 25.19
N LEU A 12 52.28 34.23 24.25
CA LEU A 12 51.19 33.48 23.62
C LEU A 12 50.59 32.48 24.62
N LEU A 13 49.34 32.71 25.01
CA LEU A 13 48.48 31.69 25.60
C LEU A 13 48.08 30.69 24.52
N LEU A 14 48.64 29.48 24.55
CA LEU A 14 48.13 28.36 23.74
C LEU A 14 46.78 27.89 24.32
N SER A 15 45.68 28.31 23.70
CA SER A 15 44.38 27.67 23.87
C SER A 15 44.34 26.35 23.10
N THR A 16 44.41 25.23 23.81
CA THR A 16 44.22 23.89 23.21
C THR A 16 42.76 23.68 22.86
N LEU A 17 42.36 24.15 21.67
CA LEU A 17 41.11 23.78 21.01
C LEU A 17 41.09 22.27 20.80
N HIS A 18 40.41 21.56 21.70
CA HIS A 18 39.96 20.19 21.44
C HIS A 18 38.84 20.28 20.40
N ALA A 19 39.23 20.33 19.13
CA ALA A 19 38.33 20.06 18.03
C ALA A 19 37.91 18.59 18.14
N SER A 20 36.76 18.36 18.75
CA SER A 20 36.07 17.07 18.65
C SER A 20 35.83 16.81 17.17
N ALA A 21 36.64 15.94 16.57
CA ALA A 21 36.37 15.43 15.25
C ALA A 21 35.04 14.67 15.32
N ALA A 22 33.96 15.32 14.91
CA ALA A 22 32.76 14.60 14.56
C ALA A 22 33.17 13.66 13.42
N GLU A 23 33.13 12.34 13.68
CA GLU A 23 33.27 11.37 12.62
C GLU A 23 32.18 11.68 11.58
N ASN A 24 32.59 12.07 10.38
CA ASN A 24 31.71 12.19 9.23
C ASN A 24 31.23 10.77 8.86
N SER A 25 30.30 10.25 9.65
CA SER A 25 29.53 9.07 9.28
C SER A 25 28.88 9.34 7.93
N LEU A 26 29.14 8.46 6.97
CA LEU A 26 28.50 8.56 5.67
C LEU A 26 26.98 8.45 5.87
N PRO A 27 26.14 9.19 5.12
CA PRO A 27 24.69 9.08 5.26
C PRO A 27 24.21 7.65 5.03
N ALA A 28 23.20 7.20 5.78
CA ALA A 28 22.59 5.87 5.63
C ALA A 28 23.56 4.67 5.73
N GLN A 29 24.58 4.74 6.60
CA GLN A 29 25.43 3.59 6.94
C GLN A 29 24.68 2.59 7.83
N VAL A 30 23.88 1.75 7.18
CA VAL A 30 23.08 0.70 7.79
C VAL A 30 23.59 -0.65 7.31
N ASP A 31 23.83 -1.58 8.24
CA ASP A 31 24.27 -2.94 7.94
C ASP A 31 23.41 -3.99 8.69
N ALA A 32 23.78 -5.27 8.55
CA ALA A 32 23.07 -6.37 9.20
C ALA A 32 23.03 -6.22 10.74
N LYS A 33 24.14 -5.75 11.33
CA LYS A 33 24.32 -5.62 12.78
C LYS A 33 23.50 -4.44 13.31
N ARG A 34 23.52 -3.30 12.61
CA ARG A 34 22.77 -2.08 12.94
C ARG A 34 21.25 -2.35 12.90
N LEU A 35 20.75 -3.01 11.85
CA LEU A 35 19.33 -3.41 11.79
C LEU A 35 18.94 -4.43 12.86
N THR A 36 19.77 -5.45 13.11
CA THR A 36 19.51 -6.44 14.18
C THR A 36 19.47 -5.78 15.57
N ASN A 37 20.24 -4.70 15.76
CA ASN A 37 20.31 -3.98 17.03
C ASN A 37 19.57 -2.63 17.01
N ALA A 38 18.58 -2.42 16.13
CA ALA A 38 17.89 -1.14 15.96
C ALA A 38 17.19 -0.61 17.24
N ASN A 39 17.01 -1.45 18.26
CA ASN A 39 16.53 -1.01 19.59
C ASN A 39 17.58 -0.24 20.42
N LEU A 40 18.87 -0.36 20.09
CA LEU A 40 19.95 0.45 20.69
C LEU A 40 19.98 1.87 20.11
N GLU A 41 19.34 2.08 18.95
CA GLU A 41 19.26 3.36 18.25
C GLU A 41 17.80 3.77 18.03
N PRO A 42 16.99 3.93 19.10
CA PRO A 42 15.55 4.16 18.98
C PRO A 42 15.19 5.49 18.29
N GLY A 43 16.17 6.40 18.18
CA GLY A 43 16.07 7.64 17.41
C GLY A 43 16.08 7.47 15.89
N ASN A 44 16.51 6.31 15.38
CA ASN A 44 16.60 5.98 13.96
C ASN A 44 15.46 5.02 13.53
N TRP A 45 14.99 5.18 12.29
CA TRP A 45 14.01 4.30 11.64
C TRP A 45 14.63 3.74 10.35
N MET A 46 15.37 2.64 10.48
CA MET A 46 16.32 2.16 9.45
C MET A 46 15.76 1.12 8.47
N SER A 47 14.57 0.58 8.72
CA SER A 47 13.86 -0.38 7.85
C SER A 47 12.38 -0.01 7.78
N HIS A 48 11.65 -0.53 6.79
CA HIS A 48 10.23 -0.20 6.56
C HIS A 48 9.39 -0.35 7.84
N GLY A 49 9.42 -1.51 8.50
CA GLY A 49 8.76 -1.75 9.78
C GLY A 49 9.56 -1.33 11.03
N ARG A 50 10.53 -0.43 10.88
CA ARG A 50 11.64 -0.08 11.82
C ARG A 50 12.66 -1.21 12.04
N THR A 51 12.18 -2.38 12.40
CA THR A 51 12.95 -3.59 12.75
C THR A 51 12.65 -4.73 11.77
N TYR A 52 13.47 -5.80 11.77
CA TYR A 52 13.25 -6.98 10.93
C TYR A 52 11.98 -7.78 11.29
N ASP A 53 11.56 -7.72 12.56
CA ASP A 53 10.28 -8.21 13.06
C ASP A 53 9.06 -7.38 12.60
N GLU A 54 9.32 -6.22 11.97
CA GLU A 54 8.36 -5.27 11.44
C GLU A 54 7.29 -4.81 12.46
N GLN A 55 7.55 -4.88 13.78
CA GLN A 55 6.54 -4.54 14.80
C GLN A 55 5.99 -3.11 14.72
N ARG A 56 6.71 -2.17 14.08
CA ARG A 56 6.36 -0.74 14.06
C ARG A 56 6.12 -0.17 15.46
N TYR A 57 6.87 -0.68 16.42
CA TYR A 57 6.94 -0.22 17.80
C TYR A 57 8.19 0.64 17.97
N SER A 58 8.07 1.89 18.40
CA SER A 58 9.23 2.69 18.80
C SER A 58 9.48 2.63 20.31
N PRO A 59 10.73 2.39 20.77
CA PRO A 59 11.10 2.51 22.17
C PRO A 59 11.06 3.95 22.72
N LEU A 60 10.86 4.97 21.88
CA LEU A 60 10.82 6.37 22.30
C LEU A 60 9.54 6.71 23.10
N ASP A 61 9.68 7.52 24.14
CA ASP A 61 8.59 7.91 25.07
C ASP A 61 8.60 9.38 25.51
N ALA A 62 9.54 10.21 25.01
CA ALA A 62 9.54 11.66 25.22
C ALA A 62 8.19 12.31 24.84
N VAL A 63 7.56 11.84 23.75
CA VAL A 63 6.13 12.03 23.48
C VAL A 63 5.36 10.84 24.07
N ASN A 64 4.42 11.11 24.97
CA ASN A 64 3.64 10.12 25.70
C ASN A 64 2.21 10.60 26.00
N ASP A 65 1.39 9.69 26.52
CA ASP A 65 -0.01 9.92 26.90
C ASP A 65 -0.28 11.15 27.81
N LYS A 66 0.71 11.62 28.56
CA LYS A 66 0.59 12.81 29.43
C LYS A 66 0.89 14.14 28.73
N ASN A 67 1.61 14.12 27.59
CA ASN A 67 2.07 15.34 26.92
C ASN A 67 1.77 15.42 25.41
N VAL A 68 1.23 14.36 24.80
CA VAL A 68 0.92 14.32 23.35
C VAL A 68 -0.01 15.45 22.88
N GLY A 69 -0.90 15.94 23.76
CA GLY A 69 -1.73 17.12 23.49
C GLY A 69 -0.94 18.43 23.25
N GLN A 70 0.37 18.44 23.50
CA GLN A 70 1.29 19.54 23.22
C GLN A 70 2.04 19.38 21.88
N LEU A 71 1.76 18.35 21.09
CA LEU A 71 2.27 18.21 19.73
C LEU A 71 1.71 19.32 18.83
N GLY A 72 2.60 20.03 18.14
CA GLY A 72 2.26 20.92 17.05
C GLY A 72 3.15 20.67 15.83
N MET A 73 2.80 21.24 14.69
CA MET A 73 3.54 21.01 13.45
C MET A 73 4.93 21.65 13.56
N ALA A 74 5.97 20.83 13.38
CA ALA A 74 7.36 21.26 13.35
C ALA A 74 7.75 21.79 11.96
N TRP A 75 7.40 21.03 10.92
CA TRP A 75 7.64 21.37 9.52
C TRP A 75 6.72 20.55 8.60
N THR A 76 6.60 20.99 7.34
CA THR A 76 5.93 20.24 6.27
C THR A 76 6.62 20.48 4.93
N THR A 77 6.75 19.42 4.14
CA THR A 77 7.40 19.46 2.82
C THR A 77 6.44 18.91 1.78
N ARG A 78 6.11 19.72 0.76
CA ARG A 78 5.24 19.30 -0.34
C ARG A 78 5.97 18.34 -1.27
N LEU A 79 5.31 17.26 -1.67
CA LEU A 79 5.80 16.36 -2.72
C LEU A 79 5.30 16.85 -4.09
N GLU A 80 6.03 16.51 -5.16
CA GLU A 80 5.88 17.13 -6.47
C GLU A 80 4.55 16.81 -7.17
N ILE A 81 4.09 15.57 -7.03
CA ILE A 81 2.89 15.04 -7.69
C ILE A 81 1.85 14.69 -6.61
N ASP A 82 0.70 15.33 -6.68
CA ASP A 82 -0.44 15.03 -5.79
C ASP A 82 -1.10 13.70 -6.19
N SER A 83 -0.75 12.60 -5.52
CA SER A 83 -1.38 11.30 -5.67
C SER A 83 -1.31 10.46 -4.39
N GLY A 84 -1.69 9.19 -4.48
CA GLY A 84 -1.58 8.24 -3.38
C GLY A 84 -0.17 8.19 -2.82
N THR A 85 -0.02 8.61 -1.56
CA THR A 85 1.26 8.70 -0.86
C THR A 85 1.29 7.64 0.22
N GLU A 86 1.82 6.46 -0.13
CA GLU A 86 1.81 5.24 0.70
C GLU A 86 3.12 5.04 1.48
N ALA A 87 4.10 5.93 1.28
CA ALA A 87 5.47 5.78 1.76
C ALA A 87 5.59 5.80 3.28
N THR A 88 6.22 4.79 3.85
CA THR A 88 6.81 4.90 5.19
C THR A 88 8.20 5.53 5.04
N PRO A 89 8.46 6.73 5.59
CA PRO A 89 9.80 7.31 5.53
C PRO A 89 10.78 6.48 6.37
N LEU A 90 12.04 6.48 5.97
CA LEU A 90 13.14 6.02 6.81
C LEU A 90 13.89 7.24 7.35
N VAL A 91 14.39 7.18 8.57
CA VAL A 91 15.25 8.24 9.15
C VAL A 91 16.52 7.61 9.67
N VAL A 92 17.65 8.07 9.15
CA VAL A 92 18.98 7.62 9.57
C VAL A 92 19.86 8.84 9.78
N ASP A 93 20.34 9.01 11.00
CA ASP A 93 21.34 10.00 11.41
C ASP A 93 20.97 11.44 11.00
N GLY A 94 19.69 11.78 11.18
CA GLY A 94 19.14 13.10 10.89
C GLY A 94 18.67 13.33 9.45
N VAL A 95 18.84 12.36 8.54
CA VAL A 95 18.32 12.41 7.17
C VAL A 95 17.08 11.52 7.04
N MET A 96 16.00 12.09 6.51
CA MET A 96 14.79 11.35 6.14
C MET A 96 14.81 11.00 4.65
N TYR A 97 14.58 9.74 4.32
CA TYR A 97 14.40 9.22 2.96
C TYR A 97 12.97 8.74 2.77
N THR A 98 12.28 9.21 1.73
CA THR A 98 10.88 8.84 1.46
C THR A 98 10.57 8.89 -0.04
N THR A 99 9.38 8.46 -0.44
CA THR A 99 8.93 8.42 -1.84
C THR A 99 7.60 9.13 -2.05
N GLY A 100 7.43 9.72 -3.23
CA GLY A 100 6.15 10.19 -3.74
C GLY A 100 5.57 9.28 -4.82
N ALA A 101 4.58 9.81 -5.54
CA ALA A 101 4.03 9.17 -6.73
C ALA A 101 5.12 8.93 -7.80
N PHE A 102 4.88 7.95 -8.69
CA PHE A 102 5.81 7.50 -9.72
C PHE A 102 7.19 7.04 -9.19
N SER A 103 7.29 6.75 -7.89
CA SER A 103 8.52 6.31 -7.20
C SER A 103 9.64 7.35 -7.18
N ILE A 104 9.30 8.65 -7.28
CA ILE A 104 10.24 9.75 -7.04
C ILE A 104 10.73 9.67 -5.59
N VAL A 105 12.05 9.64 -5.39
CA VAL A 105 12.70 9.55 -4.08
C VAL A 105 13.12 10.95 -3.62
N TYR A 106 12.92 11.24 -2.34
CA TYR A 106 13.30 12.49 -1.69
C TYR A 106 14.16 12.19 -0.47
N ALA A 107 15.31 12.86 -0.35
CA ALA A 107 16.05 12.96 0.90
C ALA A 107 15.90 14.37 1.47
N MET A 108 15.58 14.48 2.75
CA MET A 108 15.39 15.75 3.44
C MET A 108 16.00 15.75 4.84
N ASN A 109 16.39 16.93 5.33
CA ASN A 109 16.79 17.12 6.71
C ASN A 109 15.59 16.84 7.63
N ALA A 110 15.69 15.82 8.50
CA ALA A 110 14.57 15.34 9.30
C ALA A 110 14.14 16.32 10.42
N ALA A 111 14.97 17.33 10.75
CA ALA A 111 14.64 18.36 11.73
C ALA A 111 13.90 19.57 11.13
N THR A 112 14.07 19.85 9.83
CA THR A 112 13.59 21.08 9.15
C THR A 112 12.68 20.82 7.94
N GLY A 113 12.70 19.63 7.35
CA GLY A 113 12.02 19.31 6.10
C GLY A 113 12.72 19.82 4.84
N GLU A 114 13.90 20.44 4.97
CA GLU A 114 14.70 20.96 3.86
C GLU A 114 15.13 19.83 2.91
N LEU A 115 14.84 19.98 1.61
CA LEU A 115 15.20 19.01 0.59
C LEU A 115 16.71 19.01 0.35
N LEU A 116 17.36 17.87 0.62
CA LEU A 116 18.80 17.67 0.37
C LEU A 116 19.04 17.23 -1.08
N TRP A 117 18.25 16.26 -1.56
CA TRP A 117 18.23 15.84 -2.96
C TRP A 117 16.90 15.19 -3.33
N LYS A 118 16.61 15.17 -4.64
CA LYS A 118 15.48 14.47 -5.27
C LYS A 118 16.01 13.59 -6.40
N TYR A 119 15.55 12.35 -6.48
CA TYR A 119 15.77 11.47 -7.62
C TYR A 119 14.43 11.10 -8.25
N ASP A 120 14.23 11.48 -9.51
CA ASP A 120 13.12 10.99 -10.32
C ASP A 120 13.62 9.81 -11.17
N PRO A 121 13.02 8.61 -11.07
CA PRO A 121 13.35 7.49 -11.95
C PRO A 121 12.90 7.70 -13.40
N GLU A 122 12.12 8.74 -13.71
CA GLU A 122 11.54 9.03 -15.03
C GLU A 122 10.60 7.92 -15.53
N VAL A 123 9.75 7.41 -14.63
CA VAL A 123 8.72 6.41 -15.01
C VAL A 123 7.80 7.01 -16.09
N PRO A 124 7.67 6.38 -17.28
CA PRO A 124 6.81 6.90 -18.33
C PRO A 124 5.35 7.02 -17.86
N PRO A 125 4.68 8.18 -18.00
CA PRO A 125 3.30 8.36 -17.56
C PRO A 125 2.32 7.33 -18.14
N ALA A 126 2.58 6.84 -19.36
CA ALA A 126 1.84 5.76 -20.01
C ALA A 126 1.81 4.44 -19.20
N ASN A 127 2.74 4.23 -18.27
CA ASN A 127 2.75 3.06 -17.40
C ASN A 127 1.71 3.16 -16.27
N LEU A 128 1.10 4.32 -16.03
CA LEU A 128 0.06 4.51 -15.00
C LEU A 128 -1.07 3.46 -15.12
N SER A 129 -1.47 3.12 -16.34
CA SER A 129 -2.52 2.13 -16.61
C SER A 129 -2.08 0.66 -16.45
N GLN A 130 -0.78 0.39 -16.26
CA GLN A 130 -0.20 -0.95 -16.12
C GLN A 130 -0.07 -1.40 -14.66
N GLY A 131 -0.50 -0.55 -13.70
CA GLY A 131 -0.67 -0.91 -12.29
C GLY A 131 -2.10 -0.67 -11.86
N CYS A 132 -2.69 -1.59 -11.10
CA CYS A 132 -4.11 -1.58 -10.73
C CYS A 132 -4.53 -0.33 -9.96
N CYS A 133 -3.59 0.22 -9.19
CA CYS A 133 -3.89 0.84 -7.92
C CYS A 133 -3.29 2.26 -7.79
N GLY A 134 -3.00 2.90 -8.92
CA GLY A 134 -2.32 4.20 -9.00
C GLY A 134 -0.79 4.09 -8.92
N PRO A 135 -0.06 5.20 -9.15
CA PRO A 135 1.40 5.22 -9.30
C PRO A 135 2.10 5.32 -7.93
N VAL A 136 1.68 4.47 -6.99
CA VAL A 136 2.05 4.56 -5.57
C VAL A 136 3.40 3.89 -5.26
N ASN A 137 4.03 4.30 -4.17
CA ASN A 137 5.25 3.67 -3.66
C ASN A 137 5.26 3.70 -2.11
N ARG A 138 5.61 2.58 -1.47
CA ARG A 138 5.57 2.37 -0.01
C ARG A 138 6.87 2.67 0.72
N GLY A 139 7.89 3.16 0.01
CA GLY A 139 9.13 3.67 0.58
C GLY A 139 10.37 2.96 0.04
N VAL A 140 11.50 3.31 0.64
CA VAL A 140 12.83 2.81 0.28
C VAL A 140 13.36 1.80 1.30
N ALA A 141 14.48 1.16 0.98
CA ALA A 141 15.39 0.59 1.96
C ALA A 141 16.71 1.37 2.01
N VAL A 142 17.53 1.14 3.03
CA VAL A 142 18.87 1.71 3.17
C VAL A 142 19.89 0.66 3.58
N TRP A 143 21.09 0.72 3.01
CA TRP A 143 22.20 -0.20 3.31
C TRP A 143 23.53 0.33 2.78
N ASN A 144 24.60 0.25 3.59
CA ASN A 144 25.98 0.62 3.23
C ASN A 144 26.09 1.94 2.44
N GLY A 145 25.43 2.99 2.92
CA GLY A 145 25.47 4.32 2.31
C GLY A 145 24.67 4.47 1.01
N LYS A 146 23.72 3.57 0.76
CA LYS A 146 22.83 3.61 -0.41
C LYS A 146 21.37 3.56 -0.01
N VAL A 147 20.53 4.14 -0.85
CA VAL A 147 19.06 4.13 -0.78
C VAL A 147 18.53 3.30 -1.94
N TYR A 148 17.58 2.40 -1.68
CA TYR A 148 17.09 1.44 -2.67
C TYR A 148 15.59 1.62 -2.90
N VAL A 149 15.18 1.75 -4.16
CA VAL A 149 13.78 1.95 -4.56
C VAL A 149 13.41 0.97 -5.67
N GLY A 150 12.25 0.33 -5.54
CA GLY A 150 11.58 -0.32 -6.66
C GLY A 150 10.74 0.71 -7.41
N SER A 151 11.04 0.99 -8.68
CA SER A 151 10.28 1.96 -9.47
C SER A 151 8.99 1.34 -10.02
N PHE A 152 7.98 2.18 -10.22
CA PHE A 152 6.66 1.73 -10.67
C PHE A 152 6.67 0.98 -12.01
N ASP A 153 7.63 1.25 -12.89
CA ASP A 153 7.87 0.51 -14.14
C ASP A 153 8.75 -0.74 -14.00
N GLY A 154 8.99 -1.22 -12.78
CA GLY A 154 9.61 -2.51 -12.52
C GLY A 154 11.14 -2.54 -12.45
N ARG A 155 11.83 -1.40 -12.39
CA ARG A 155 13.27 -1.39 -12.09
C ARG A 155 13.51 -1.47 -10.59
N LEU A 156 14.63 -2.05 -10.19
CA LEU A 156 15.20 -1.87 -8.85
C LEU A 156 16.43 -0.97 -9.00
N ILE A 157 16.50 0.09 -8.21
CA ILE A 157 17.49 1.15 -8.35
C ILE A 157 18.17 1.38 -7.00
N ALA A 158 19.50 1.41 -6.98
CA ALA A 158 20.29 1.86 -5.85
C ALA A 158 20.84 3.26 -6.11
N LEU A 159 20.69 4.16 -5.14
CA LEU A 159 21.15 5.54 -5.15
C LEU A 159 22.22 5.72 -4.07
N ASP A 160 23.22 6.55 -4.33
CA ASP A 160 24.14 7.05 -3.31
C ASP A 160 23.36 7.92 -2.30
N ALA A 161 23.45 7.61 -1.01
CA ALA A 161 22.60 8.24 0.00
C ALA A 161 22.92 9.73 0.25
N ALA A 162 24.16 10.16 -0.05
CA ALA A 162 24.57 11.55 0.11
C ALA A 162 24.13 12.45 -1.04
N THR A 163 24.07 11.92 -2.27
CA THR A 163 23.88 12.72 -3.50
C THR A 163 22.63 12.39 -4.31
N GLY A 164 21.95 11.27 -4.01
CA GLY A 164 20.79 10.79 -4.78
C GLY A 164 21.13 10.27 -6.18
N LYS A 165 22.42 10.17 -6.54
CA LYS A 165 22.85 9.69 -7.86
C LYS A 165 22.71 8.17 -7.96
N PRO A 166 22.26 7.62 -9.10
CA PRO A 166 22.18 6.17 -9.28
C PRO A 166 23.57 5.53 -9.27
N VAL A 167 23.71 4.47 -8.47
CA VAL A 167 24.89 3.59 -8.40
C VAL A 167 24.70 2.42 -9.36
N TRP A 168 23.52 1.79 -9.32
CA TRP A 168 23.12 0.75 -10.26
C TRP A 168 21.59 0.76 -10.44
N SER A 169 21.13 0.16 -11.54
CA SER A 169 19.71 -0.02 -11.87
C SER A 169 19.57 -1.33 -12.65
N VAL A 170 18.58 -2.15 -12.29
CA VAL A 170 18.28 -3.41 -12.99
C VAL A 170 16.80 -3.50 -13.33
N ASP A 171 16.49 -4.06 -14.51
CA ASP A 171 15.13 -4.42 -14.85
C ASP A 171 14.75 -5.72 -14.13
N THR A 172 13.71 -5.69 -13.29
CA THR A 172 13.23 -6.88 -12.59
C THR A 172 12.16 -7.65 -13.36
N ILE A 173 11.65 -7.10 -14.47
CA ILE A 173 10.53 -7.65 -15.23
C ILE A 173 11.01 -8.70 -16.23
N ILE A 174 10.55 -9.93 -16.02
CA ILE A 174 10.86 -11.10 -16.86
C ILE A 174 10.16 -11.09 -18.23
N ASP A 175 9.06 -10.36 -18.36
CA ASP A 175 8.27 -10.25 -19.58
C ASP A 175 7.64 -8.86 -19.68
N ARG A 176 8.23 -8.01 -20.54
CA ARG A 176 7.78 -6.63 -20.77
C ARG A 176 6.47 -6.53 -21.57
N SER A 177 5.97 -7.63 -22.15
CA SER A 177 4.62 -7.69 -22.73
C SER A 177 3.52 -7.69 -21.65
N LYS A 178 3.86 -8.08 -20.41
CA LYS A 178 2.95 -8.17 -19.27
C LYS A 178 2.95 -6.91 -18.40
N SER A 179 1.87 -6.68 -17.67
CA SER A 179 1.67 -5.51 -16.79
C SER A 179 2.17 -5.76 -15.38
N TYR A 180 3.49 -5.94 -15.26
CA TYR A 180 4.17 -5.90 -13.98
C TYR A 180 4.43 -4.45 -13.55
N SER A 181 4.30 -4.19 -12.25
CA SER A 181 4.71 -2.93 -11.60
C SER A 181 5.32 -3.22 -10.22
N ILE A 182 6.02 -2.25 -9.63
CA ILE A 182 6.48 -2.33 -8.22
C ILE A 182 5.87 -1.18 -7.43
N THR A 183 5.34 -1.50 -6.23
CA THR A 183 4.73 -0.52 -5.31
C THR A 183 5.19 -0.70 -3.87
N GLY A 184 5.52 -1.93 -3.45
CA GLY A 184 6.07 -2.22 -2.12
C GLY A 184 7.49 -1.68 -1.91
N ALA A 185 7.85 -1.44 -0.65
CA ALA A 185 9.21 -1.07 -0.27
C ALA A 185 10.11 -2.32 -0.25
N PRO A 186 11.33 -2.26 -0.81
CA PRO A 186 12.29 -3.36 -0.69
C PRO A 186 12.68 -3.59 0.77
N ARG A 187 13.10 -4.83 1.10
CA ARG A 187 13.78 -5.16 2.36
C ARG A 187 15.22 -5.55 2.05
N ILE A 188 16.15 -5.38 3.00
CA ILE A 188 17.55 -5.80 2.80
C ILE A 188 17.94 -6.76 3.93
N VAL A 189 18.29 -7.99 3.55
CA VAL A 189 18.70 -9.05 4.49
C VAL A 189 20.06 -9.58 4.04
N LYS A 190 21.05 -9.59 4.94
CA LYS A 190 22.40 -10.11 4.66
C LYS A 190 23.01 -9.57 3.34
N GLY A 191 22.88 -8.27 3.10
CA GLY A 191 23.38 -7.60 1.89
C GLY A 191 22.60 -7.92 0.61
N LYS A 192 21.39 -8.49 0.70
CA LYS A 192 20.52 -8.80 -0.44
C LYS A 192 19.26 -7.96 -0.40
N VAL A 193 19.03 -7.19 -1.45
CA VAL A 193 17.84 -6.37 -1.69
C VAL A 193 16.73 -7.25 -2.24
N LEU A 194 15.69 -7.41 -1.45
CA LEU A 194 14.53 -8.24 -1.70
C LEU A 194 13.39 -7.38 -2.26
N ILE A 195 12.89 -7.73 -3.43
CA ILE A 195 11.74 -7.06 -4.04
C ILE A 195 10.87 -8.04 -4.82
N GLY A 196 9.55 -7.86 -4.74
CA GLY A 196 8.56 -8.55 -5.56
C GLY A 196 7.96 -7.62 -6.61
N ASN A 197 6.72 -7.87 -6.98
CA ASN A 197 5.98 -7.10 -8.00
C ASN A 197 4.47 -7.22 -7.76
N GLY A 198 3.70 -6.33 -8.38
CA GLY A 198 2.24 -6.41 -8.56
C GLY A 198 1.86 -6.65 -10.02
N GLY A 199 0.55 -6.83 -10.29
CA GLY A 199 0.01 -7.06 -11.64
C GLY A 199 -0.98 -8.24 -11.77
N ALA A 200 -1.36 -8.91 -10.66
CA ALA A 200 -2.27 -10.05 -10.69
C ALA A 200 -3.62 -9.71 -11.36
N GLU A 201 -4.04 -8.46 -11.28
CA GLU A 201 -5.29 -7.94 -11.85
C GLU A 201 -5.26 -7.91 -13.39
N PHE A 202 -4.09 -7.94 -14.02
CA PHE A 202 -3.91 -7.93 -15.48
C PHE A 202 -3.54 -9.31 -16.05
N GLY A 203 -2.94 -10.19 -15.25
CA GLY A 203 -2.58 -11.55 -15.66
C GLY A 203 -1.07 -11.80 -15.77
N VAL A 204 -0.39 -11.79 -14.62
CA VAL A 204 1.07 -11.97 -14.49
C VAL A 204 1.41 -13.11 -13.52
N ARG A 205 2.65 -13.62 -13.60
CA ARG A 205 3.16 -14.69 -12.73
C ARG A 205 3.96 -14.10 -11.58
N GLY A 206 3.55 -14.32 -10.34
CA GLY A 206 4.20 -13.76 -9.17
C GLY A 206 5.60 -14.34 -8.89
N TYR A 207 6.49 -13.49 -8.39
CA TYR A 207 7.81 -13.86 -7.88
C TYR A 207 8.37 -12.84 -6.89
N VAL A 208 9.37 -13.25 -6.11
CA VAL A 208 10.30 -12.37 -5.37
C VAL A 208 11.71 -12.64 -5.86
N THR A 209 12.51 -11.58 -5.97
CA THR A 209 13.93 -11.68 -6.36
C THR A 209 14.81 -11.03 -5.28
N ALA A 210 15.96 -11.66 -5.01
CA ALA A 210 17.04 -11.08 -4.24
C ALA A 210 18.14 -10.60 -5.18
N TYR A 211 18.60 -9.36 -5.00
CA TYR A 211 19.74 -8.78 -5.70
C TYR A 211 20.84 -8.42 -4.71
N ASP A 212 22.10 -8.60 -5.07
CA ASP A 212 23.24 -8.11 -4.28
C ASP A 212 23.17 -6.58 -4.12
N ALA A 213 23.28 -6.09 -2.88
CA ALA A 213 23.10 -4.67 -2.58
C ALA A 213 24.19 -3.77 -3.18
N GLU A 214 25.41 -4.27 -3.33
CA GLU A 214 26.54 -3.48 -3.84
C GLU A 214 26.53 -3.38 -5.37
N THR A 215 26.11 -4.44 -6.06
CA THR A 215 26.26 -4.59 -7.53
C THR A 215 24.94 -4.67 -8.31
N GLY A 216 23.80 -4.91 -7.65
CA GLY A 216 22.51 -5.16 -8.30
C GLY A 216 22.40 -6.52 -8.99
N LYS A 217 23.40 -7.41 -8.86
CA LYS A 217 23.38 -8.73 -9.49
C LYS A 217 22.29 -9.61 -8.86
N GLU A 218 21.47 -10.27 -9.68
CA GLU A 218 20.50 -11.28 -9.20
C GLU A 218 21.23 -12.41 -8.45
N ALA A 219 20.85 -12.63 -7.19
CA ALA A 219 21.36 -13.69 -6.33
C ALA A 219 20.47 -14.94 -6.42
N TRP A 220 19.15 -14.75 -6.36
CA TRP A 220 18.14 -15.80 -6.55
C TRP A 220 16.76 -15.20 -6.89
N ARG A 221 15.89 -16.00 -7.52
CA ARG A 221 14.46 -15.72 -7.71
C ARG A 221 13.61 -16.89 -7.24
N PHE A 222 12.53 -16.59 -6.51
CA PHE A 222 11.50 -17.54 -6.12
C PHE A 222 10.17 -17.17 -6.79
N TYR A 223 9.68 -18.04 -7.69
CA TYR A 223 8.33 -17.93 -8.24
C TYR A 223 7.29 -18.39 -7.22
N THR A 224 6.16 -17.70 -7.12
CA THR A 224 5.11 -18.03 -6.15
C THR A 224 4.03 -18.96 -6.71
N VAL A 225 3.97 -19.14 -8.04
CA VAL A 225 3.04 -20.06 -8.73
C VAL A 225 3.78 -20.83 -9.85
N PRO A 226 3.38 -22.06 -10.19
CA PRO A 226 4.04 -22.88 -11.21
C PRO A 226 3.94 -22.28 -12.62
N GLY A 227 4.91 -22.63 -13.47
CA GLY A 227 4.97 -22.21 -14.88
C GLY A 227 4.12 -23.09 -15.81
N ASP A 228 4.57 -23.23 -17.06
CA ASP A 228 3.97 -24.16 -18.02
C ASP A 228 4.18 -25.62 -17.55
N PRO A 229 3.12 -26.43 -17.34
CA PRO A 229 3.25 -27.82 -16.92
C PRO A 229 4.00 -28.72 -17.91
N LYS A 230 4.26 -28.25 -19.15
CA LYS A 230 5.05 -28.95 -20.17
C LYS A 230 6.56 -28.78 -19.98
N LEU A 231 6.98 -27.86 -19.11
CA LEU A 231 8.38 -27.61 -18.77
C LEU A 231 8.73 -28.21 -17.39
N PRO A 232 9.99 -28.57 -17.13
CA PRO A 232 10.44 -28.96 -15.79
C PRO A 232 10.19 -27.82 -14.77
N PRO A 233 9.59 -28.09 -13.59
CA PRO A 233 9.44 -27.08 -12.55
C PRO A 233 10.79 -26.52 -12.09
N GLU A 234 10.86 -25.22 -11.81
CA GLU A 234 12.13 -24.53 -11.55
C GLU A 234 12.84 -24.99 -10.28
N ASN A 235 12.08 -25.50 -9.30
CA ASN A 235 12.59 -26.02 -8.03
C ASN A 235 11.58 -27.02 -7.41
N PRO A 236 11.96 -27.75 -6.34
CA PRO A 236 11.06 -28.71 -5.68
C PRO A 236 9.75 -28.09 -5.13
N ALA A 237 9.76 -26.81 -4.75
CA ALA A 237 8.55 -26.12 -4.30
C ALA A 237 7.57 -25.84 -5.45
N MET A 238 8.06 -25.52 -6.66
CA MET A 238 7.24 -25.43 -7.87
C MET A 238 6.71 -26.80 -8.30
N ALA A 239 7.50 -27.87 -8.13
CA ALA A 239 7.03 -29.25 -8.36
C ALA A 239 5.97 -29.71 -7.34
N MET A 240 6.05 -29.23 -6.09
CA MET A 240 4.98 -29.39 -5.09
C MET A 240 3.75 -28.59 -5.48
N ALA A 241 3.92 -27.30 -5.76
CA ALA A 241 2.85 -26.37 -6.08
C ALA A 241 2.03 -26.84 -7.28
N LEU A 242 2.69 -27.27 -8.37
CA LEU A 242 2.06 -27.74 -9.60
C LEU A 242 0.99 -28.84 -9.38
N LYS A 243 1.16 -29.70 -8.38
CA LYS A 243 0.17 -30.75 -8.02
C LYS A 243 -1.17 -30.19 -7.54
N THR A 244 -1.23 -28.89 -7.24
CA THR A 244 -2.42 -28.16 -6.75
C THR A 244 -3.06 -27.27 -7.82
N TRP A 245 -2.66 -27.42 -9.10
CA TRP A 245 -3.26 -26.74 -10.24
C TRP A 245 -3.79 -27.79 -11.24
N THR A 246 -4.81 -27.44 -12.02
CA THR A 246 -5.45 -28.35 -12.99
C THR A 246 -5.70 -27.63 -14.32
N GLY A 247 -5.36 -28.28 -15.44
CA GLY A 247 -5.35 -27.70 -16.79
C GLY A 247 -3.97 -27.13 -17.15
N ASP A 248 -3.95 -26.11 -18.02
CA ASP A 248 -2.80 -25.23 -18.27
C ASP A 248 -3.22 -23.75 -18.48
N ASP A 249 -4.49 -23.41 -18.28
CA ASP A 249 -5.04 -22.06 -18.51
C ASP A 249 -4.31 -20.96 -17.71
N TRP A 250 -3.89 -21.24 -16.47
CA TRP A 250 -3.17 -20.25 -15.65
C TRP A 250 -1.89 -19.72 -16.31
N VAL A 251 -1.30 -20.44 -17.27
CA VAL A 251 -0.11 -19.98 -18.01
C VAL A 251 -0.46 -18.76 -18.86
N LYS A 252 -1.60 -18.79 -19.56
CA LYS A 252 -2.14 -17.65 -20.34
C LYS A 252 -2.43 -16.47 -19.42
N TRP A 253 -3.14 -16.74 -18.32
CA TRP A 253 -3.56 -15.75 -17.33
C TRP A 253 -2.45 -15.33 -16.35
N GLY A 254 -1.24 -15.89 -16.42
CA GLY A 254 -0.15 -15.67 -15.47
C GLY A 254 -0.29 -16.35 -14.10
N GLY A 255 -1.50 -16.68 -13.64
CA GLY A 255 -1.75 -17.42 -12.41
C GLY A 255 -1.77 -16.56 -11.13
N GLY A 256 -1.15 -15.38 -11.12
CA GLY A 256 -1.14 -14.45 -9.98
C GLY A 256 -0.09 -14.79 -8.93
N GLY A 257 -0.42 -14.66 -7.64
CA GLY A 257 0.49 -14.89 -6.51
C GLY A 257 1.53 -13.79 -6.29
N THR A 258 1.33 -12.61 -6.86
CA THR A 258 2.25 -11.45 -6.82
C THR A 258 2.58 -11.01 -5.38
N ALA A 259 3.87 -10.88 -5.06
CA ALA A 259 4.34 -10.49 -3.73
C ALA A 259 4.60 -8.97 -3.68
N TRP A 260 3.53 -8.18 -3.63
CA TRP A 260 3.58 -6.76 -3.94
C TRP A 260 3.81 -5.81 -2.74
N ASP A 261 3.91 -6.33 -1.51
CA ASP A 261 4.04 -5.51 -0.29
C ASP A 261 4.94 -6.12 0.82
N SER A 262 4.37 -6.87 1.77
CA SER A 262 5.05 -7.12 3.05
C SER A 262 6.01 -8.30 3.03
N MET A 263 7.12 -8.10 3.75
CA MET A 263 8.17 -9.07 4.04
C MET A 263 8.62 -8.88 5.49
N ALA A 264 9.05 -9.93 6.17
CA ALA A 264 9.63 -9.87 7.52
C ALA A 264 10.80 -10.85 7.64
N TYR A 265 11.69 -10.69 8.61
CA TYR A 265 12.88 -11.54 8.77
C TYR A 265 13.16 -11.88 10.24
N ASP A 266 13.50 -13.14 10.52
CA ASP A 266 14.01 -13.56 11.83
C ASP A 266 15.52 -13.91 11.71
N PRO A 267 16.42 -13.07 12.28
CA PRO A 267 17.86 -13.34 12.29
C PRO A 267 18.30 -14.56 13.12
N GLU A 268 17.52 -15.01 14.11
CA GLU A 268 17.83 -16.18 14.94
C GLU A 268 17.51 -17.49 14.22
N LEU A 269 16.41 -17.51 13.45
CA LEU A 269 15.95 -18.68 12.70
C LEU A 269 16.55 -18.76 11.28
N ASP A 270 17.10 -17.65 10.80
CA ASP A 270 17.54 -17.43 9.42
C ASP A 270 16.42 -17.72 8.40
N LEU A 271 15.26 -17.10 8.64
CA LEU A 271 14.04 -17.25 7.84
C LEU A 271 13.52 -15.89 7.38
N LEU A 272 13.37 -15.74 6.07
CA LEU A 272 12.68 -14.66 5.40
C LEU A 272 11.22 -15.06 5.18
N TYR A 273 10.28 -14.22 5.64
CA TYR A 273 8.85 -14.41 5.46
C TYR A 273 8.32 -13.50 4.34
N ILE A 274 7.60 -14.08 3.39
CA ILE A 274 7.01 -13.39 2.23
C ILE A 274 5.49 -13.64 2.21
N GLY A 275 4.70 -12.58 2.05
CA GLY A 275 3.29 -12.67 1.75
C GLY A 275 3.02 -12.71 0.24
N THR A 276 2.11 -13.59 -0.22
CA THR A 276 1.77 -13.73 -1.64
C THR A 276 0.36 -13.23 -1.98
N GLY A 277 0.20 -12.79 -3.22
CA GLY A 277 -1.03 -12.20 -3.74
C GLY A 277 -2.14 -13.20 -4.06
N ASN A 278 -3.24 -12.63 -4.55
CA ASN A 278 -4.40 -13.27 -5.13
C ASN A 278 -4.10 -14.05 -6.43
N GLY A 279 -5.00 -14.93 -6.81
CA GLY A 279 -4.90 -15.70 -8.05
C GLY A 279 -5.32 -14.88 -9.28
N SER A 280 -4.73 -15.17 -10.45
CA SER A 280 -5.10 -14.54 -11.73
C SER A 280 -5.57 -15.56 -12.78
N PRO A 281 -6.79 -15.42 -13.34
CA PRO A 281 -7.83 -14.47 -12.96
C PRO A 281 -8.32 -14.79 -11.54
N TRP A 282 -9.10 -13.88 -10.95
CA TRP A 282 -9.73 -14.14 -9.66
C TRP A 282 -10.67 -15.35 -9.76
N ASN A 283 -11.40 -15.48 -10.88
CA ASN A 283 -12.26 -16.63 -11.14
C ASN A 283 -11.49 -17.97 -11.23
N TYR A 284 -11.50 -18.73 -10.13
CA TYR A 284 -10.79 -20.00 -10.02
C TYR A 284 -11.25 -21.09 -11.01
N GLN A 285 -12.45 -20.97 -11.58
CA GLN A 285 -12.92 -21.90 -12.63
C GLN A 285 -12.14 -21.71 -13.93
N PHE A 286 -11.86 -20.46 -14.33
CA PHE A 286 -11.06 -20.15 -15.51
C PHE A 286 -9.55 -20.27 -15.27
N ARG A 287 -9.11 -20.13 -14.01
CA ARG A 287 -7.70 -20.25 -13.65
C ARG A 287 -7.21 -21.70 -13.56
N SER A 288 -8.03 -22.58 -12.97
CA SER A 288 -7.60 -23.94 -12.60
C SER A 288 -8.74 -24.96 -12.64
N GLN A 289 -9.68 -24.79 -13.58
CA GLN A 289 -10.82 -25.70 -13.80
C GLN A 289 -11.67 -25.97 -12.55
N GLY A 290 -11.69 -25.02 -11.60
CA GLY A 290 -12.42 -25.11 -10.35
C GLY A 290 -11.82 -26.10 -9.34
N LYS A 291 -10.51 -26.40 -9.45
CA LYS A 291 -9.84 -27.47 -8.69
C LYS A 291 -8.48 -27.05 -8.14
N GLY A 292 -8.06 -27.76 -7.10
CA GLY A 292 -6.76 -27.64 -6.47
C GLY A 292 -6.60 -26.35 -5.65
N ASP A 293 -5.67 -26.38 -4.71
CA ASP A 293 -5.45 -25.26 -3.78
C ASP A 293 -4.75 -24.05 -4.41
N ASN A 294 -4.15 -24.24 -5.59
CA ASN A 294 -3.44 -23.24 -6.38
C ASN A 294 -2.26 -22.61 -5.61
N LEU A 295 -1.42 -23.45 -5.00
CA LEU A 295 -0.25 -23.00 -4.26
C LEU A 295 0.72 -22.21 -5.16
N PHE A 296 1.37 -21.14 -4.70
CA PHE A 296 1.27 -20.50 -3.38
C PHE A 296 0.47 -19.20 -3.46
N VAL A 297 -0.69 -19.17 -4.13
CA VAL A 297 -1.64 -18.05 -4.05
C VAL A 297 -2.12 -17.88 -2.59
N SER A 298 -2.31 -16.64 -2.14
CA SER A 298 -2.81 -16.28 -0.81
C SER A 298 -2.14 -17.06 0.33
N SER A 299 -0.81 -16.95 0.39
CA SER A 299 0.05 -17.73 1.29
C SER A 299 1.08 -16.87 2.00
N ILE A 300 1.45 -17.31 3.19
CA ILE A 300 2.66 -16.90 3.91
C ILE A 300 3.72 -17.95 3.61
N LEU A 301 4.86 -17.53 3.06
CA LEU A 301 6.01 -18.38 2.74
C LEU A 301 7.17 -18.08 3.69
N ALA A 302 7.87 -19.10 4.15
CA ALA A 302 9.20 -18.97 4.74
C ALA A 302 10.26 -19.50 3.78
N LEU A 303 11.25 -18.66 3.48
CA LEU A 303 12.36 -18.93 2.58
C LEU A 303 13.70 -18.75 3.31
N ARG A 304 14.75 -19.41 2.83
CA ARG A 304 16.13 -19.09 3.21
C ARG A 304 16.58 -17.81 2.51
N PRO A 305 17.01 -16.76 3.23
CA PRO A 305 17.34 -15.47 2.60
C PRO A 305 18.57 -15.52 1.70
N ASP A 306 19.50 -16.46 1.92
CA ASP A 306 20.72 -16.56 1.13
C ASP A 306 20.52 -17.28 -0.22
N THR A 307 19.53 -18.16 -0.34
CA THR A 307 19.32 -19.05 -1.50
C THR A 307 17.94 -18.94 -2.15
N GLY A 308 16.95 -18.36 -1.47
CA GLY A 308 15.55 -18.40 -1.90
C GLY A 308 14.88 -19.76 -1.70
N GLU A 309 15.55 -20.71 -1.04
CA GLU A 309 15.04 -22.07 -0.85
C GLU A 309 13.80 -22.06 0.06
N TYR A 310 12.76 -22.79 -0.36
CA TYR A 310 11.53 -22.97 0.38
C TYR A 310 11.75 -23.76 1.69
N VAL A 311 11.15 -23.30 2.79
CA VAL A 311 11.18 -23.97 4.09
C VAL A 311 9.78 -24.43 4.51
N TRP A 312 8.82 -23.52 4.63
CA TRP A 312 7.43 -23.83 4.98
C TRP A 312 6.46 -22.85 4.33
N HIS A 313 5.17 -23.20 4.26
CA HIS A 313 4.09 -22.25 3.95
C HIS A 313 2.86 -22.46 4.83
N TYR A 314 2.04 -21.41 4.93
CA TYR A 314 0.65 -21.49 5.39
C TYR A 314 -0.24 -20.73 4.40
N GLN A 315 -1.22 -21.40 3.81
CA GLN A 315 -2.13 -20.77 2.85
C GLN A 315 -3.35 -20.21 3.58
N VAL A 316 -3.48 -18.87 3.64
CA VAL A 316 -4.58 -18.21 4.36
C VAL A 316 -5.90 -18.29 3.58
N THR A 317 -5.86 -18.39 2.25
CA THR A 317 -7.06 -18.56 1.41
C THR A 317 -6.84 -19.61 0.29
N PRO A 318 -6.99 -20.91 0.59
CA PRO A 318 -7.01 -21.95 -0.43
C PRO A 318 -8.13 -21.72 -1.44
N GLN A 319 -7.86 -21.95 -2.73
CA GLN A 319 -8.81 -21.68 -3.82
C GLN A 319 -9.31 -20.22 -3.85
N ASP A 320 -8.42 -19.26 -3.56
CA ASP A 320 -8.73 -17.82 -3.62
C ASP A 320 -9.49 -17.47 -4.90
N ARG A 321 -10.61 -16.80 -4.71
CA ARG A 321 -11.50 -16.33 -5.75
C ARG A 321 -12.10 -14.96 -5.43
N TRP A 322 -11.58 -14.24 -4.45
CA TRP A 322 -12.17 -13.01 -3.94
C TRP A 322 -11.21 -11.81 -3.97
N ASP A 323 -10.07 -11.97 -4.65
CA ASP A 323 -8.90 -11.11 -4.48
C ASP A 323 -8.48 -11.03 -3.01
N TYR A 324 -8.29 -12.19 -2.38
CA TYR A 324 -7.79 -12.26 -1.00
C TYR A 324 -6.29 -12.49 -0.99
N THR A 325 -5.53 -11.39 -0.99
CA THR A 325 -4.08 -11.38 -0.81
C THR A 325 -3.66 -11.75 0.62
N ALA A 326 -2.47 -12.33 0.75
CA ALA A 326 -1.73 -12.55 1.99
C ALA A 326 -0.46 -11.68 2.08
N THR A 327 -0.39 -10.62 1.27
CA THR A 327 0.70 -9.64 1.17
C THR A 327 0.69 -8.59 2.28
N GLN A 328 -0.32 -8.65 3.15
CA GLN A 328 -0.54 -7.76 4.29
C GLN A 328 0.59 -7.84 5.31
N HIS A 329 0.70 -6.79 6.13
CA HIS A 329 1.73 -6.63 7.13
C HIS A 329 1.85 -7.84 8.07
N MET A 330 3.05 -8.41 8.13
CA MET A 330 3.41 -9.55 8.97
C MET A 330 4.28 -9.05 10.13
N ILE A 331 3.80 -9.24 11.36
CA ILE A 331 4.57 -8.88 12.56
C ILE A 331 5.12 -10.15 13.20
N LEU A 332 6.42 -10.14 13.51
CA LEU A 332 7.05 -11.19 14.32
C LEU A 332 7.06 -10.76 15.79
N ALA A 333 6.66 -11.65 16.70
CA ALA A 333 6.69 -11.38 18.13
C ALA A 333 6.92 -12.65 18.95
N ASP A 334 7.44 -12.51 20.16
CA ASP A 334 7.56 -13.60 21.12
C ASP A 334 6.50 -13.37 22.20
N ILE A 335 5.37 -14.10 22.12
CA ILE A 335 4.18 -13.88 22.96
C ILE A 335 3.82 -15.13 23.78
N LYS A 336 3.08 -14.95 24.87
CA LYS A 336 2.67 -16.05 25.76
C LYS A 336 1.36 -16.67 25.27
N VAL A 337 1.43 -17.86 24.67
CA VAL A 337 0.28 -18.68 24.24
C VAL A 337 0.23 -19.94 25.10
N ASP A 338 -0.94 -20.27 25.66
CA ASP A 338 -1.15 -21.46 26.52
C ASP A 338 -0.12 -21.61 27.65
N GLY A 339 0.29 -20.48 28.23
CA GLY A 339 1.28 -20.42 29.31
C GLY A 339 2.75 -20.43 28.85
N GLN A 340 3.04 -20.73 27.58
CA GLN A 340 4.40 -20.84 27.02
C GLN A 340 4.74 -19.62 26.15
N VAL A 341 6.00 -19.18 26.16
CA VAL A 341 6.47 -18.18 25.19
C VAL A 341 6.64 -18.86 23.84
N ARG A 342 6.03 -18.29 22.80
CA ARG A 342 6.04 -18.82 21.43
C ARG A 342 6.57 -17.76 20.47
N LYS A 343 7.47 -18.17 19.59
CA LYS A 343 7.95 -17.39 18.46
C LYS A 343 6.87 -17.36 17.39
N VAL A 344 6.09 -16.28 17.33
CA VAL A 344 4.95 -16.17 16.41
C VAL A 344 5.20 -15.21 15.24
N LEU A 345 4.45 -15.45 14.17
CA LEU A 345 4.14 -14.50 13.10
C LEU A 345 2.64 -14.20 13.16
N MET A 346 2.28 -12.92 13.10
CA MET A 346 0.90 -12.43 13.14
C MET A 346 0.57 -11.71 11.83
N GLN A 347 -0.60 -11.99 11.24
CA GLN A 347 -1.07 -11.31 10.02
C GLN A 347 -2.60 -11.15 10.03
N ALA A 348 -3.09 -10.02 9.50
CA ALA A 348 -4.50 -9.75 9.27
C ALA A 348 -4.80 -9.59 7.75
N PRO A 349 -4.72 -10.63 6.90
CA PRO A 349 -4.97 -10.54 5.46
C PRO A 349 -6.36 -10.02 5.09
N LYS A 350 -6.57 -9.75 3.78
CA LYS A 350 -7.85 -9.25 3.23
C LYS A 350 -9.06 -10.07 3.67
N ASN A 351 -8.89 -11.39 3.84
CA ASN A 351 -9.98 -12.33 4.09
C ASN A 351 -10.70 -12.17 5.45
N GLY A 352 -10.24 -11.26 6.31
CA GLY A 352 -10.95 -10.84 7.52
C GLY A 352 -10.67 -11.68 8.78
N PHE A 353 -9.80 -12.69 8.68
CA PHE A 353 -9.26 -13.43 9.83
C PHE A 353 -7.89 -12.92 10.26
N PHE A 354 -7.65 -12.87 11.56
CA PHE A 354 -6.36 -12.57 12.19
C PHE A 354 -5.70 -13.91 12.53
N TYR A 355 -4.52 -14.17 11.96
CA TYR A 355 -3.78 -15.43 12.12
C TYR A 355 -2.62 -15.25 13.08
N VAL A 356 -2.40 -16.23 13.95
CA VAL A 356 -1.17 -16.41 14.72
C VAL A 356 -0.56 -17.75 14.34
N LEU A 357 0.63 -17.71 13.73
CA LEU A 357 1.39 -18.90 13.32
C LEU A 357 2.65 -19.03 14.18
N ASP A 358 3.11 -20.26 14.43
CA ASP A 358 4.46 -20.51 14.90
C ASP A 358 5.45 -20.27 13.75
N ARG A 359 6.29 -19.23 13.86
CA ARG A 359 7.14 -18.82 12.73
C ARG A 359 8.33 -19.75 12.48
N THR A 360 8.59 -20.70 13.38
CA THR A 360 9.65 -21.70 13.20
C THR A 360 9.27 -22.78 12.17
N ASN A 361 7.98 -23.04 11.98
CA ASN A 361 7.48 -24.19 11.21
C ASN A 361 6.15 -23.96 10.46
N GLY A 362 5.52 -22.79 10.58
CA GLY A 362 4.28 -22.43 9.88
C GLY A 362 3.00 -22.97 10.53
N LYS A 363 3.08 -23.68 11.67
CA LYS A 363 1.90 -24.25 12.33
C LYS A 363 0.93 -23.16 12.79
N LEU A 364 -0.32 -23.27 12.37
CA LEU A 364 -1.42 -22.46 12.89
C LEU A 364 -1.59 -22.68 14.40
N LEU A 365 -1.59 -21.59 15.16
CA LEU A 365 -1.90 -21.57 16.60
C LEU A 365 -3.33 -21.10 16.84
N SER A 366 -3.73 -20.03 16.13
CA SER A 366 -5.09 -19.52 16.17
C SER A 366 -5.45 -18.73 14.92
N ALA A 367 -6.74 -18.70 14.59
CA ALA A 367 -7.30 -17.78 13.61
C ALA A 367 -8.73 -17.39 13.98
N LYS A 368 -9.01 -16.09 14.04
CA LYS A 368 -10.35 -15.56 14.38
C LYS A 368 -10.66 -14.31 13.57
N ASN A 369 -11.92 -14.12 13.20
CA ASN A 369 -12.33 -12.97 12.40
C ASN A 369 -12.21 -11.66 13.21
N TYR A 370 -11.50 -10.66 12.68
CA TYR A 370 -11.36 -9.34 13.30
C TYR A 370 -12.40 -8.32 12.80
N VAL A 371 -12.99 -8.60 11.63
CA VAL A 371 -14.15 -7.91 11.05
C VAL A 371 -15.30 -8.90 10.84
N PRO A 372 -16.51 -8.44 10.46
CA PRO A 372 -17.54 -9.32 9.90
C PRO A 372 -16.99 -10.05 8.66
N VAL A 373 -17.28 -11.35 8.58
CA VAL A 373 -16.87 -12.25 7.49
C VAL A 373 -18.07 -13.10 7.11
N ASN A 374 -18.32 -13.30 5.81
CA ASN A 374 -19.38 -14.20 5.34
C ASN A 374 -18.90 -15.34 4.42
N TRP A 375 -17.74 -15.24 3.77
CA TRP A 375 -17.25 -16.29 2.84
C TRP A 375 -16.88 -17.60 3.55
N ALA A 376 -16.42 -17.53 4.80
CA ALA A 376 -16.16 -18.69 5.66
C ALA A 376 -16.74 -18.46 7.07
N SER A 377 -17.20 -19.52 7.71
CA SER A 377 -17.74 -19.45 9.09
C SER A 377 -16.63 -19.43 10.15
N GLU A 378 -15.54 -20.16 9.90
CA GLU A 378 -14.38 -20.27 10.77
C GLU A 378 -13.15 -20.81 9.99
N ILE A 379 -11.99 -20.83 10.65
CA ILE A 379 -10.83 -21.64 10.24
C ILE A 379 -10.81 -22.87 11.15
N ASP A 380 -10.97 -24.07 10.59
CA ASP A 380 -10.85 -25.31 11.35
C ASP A 380 -9.38 -25.52 11.77
N LEU A 381 -9.10 -25.43 13.06
CA LEU A 381 -7.75 -25.58 13.63
C LEU A 381 -7.16 -27.00 13.46
N LYS A 382 -7.97 -28.02 13.14
CA LYS A 382 -7.46 -29.38 12.88
C LYS A 382 -6.85 -29.52 11.50
N THR A 383 -7.48 -28.91 10.49
CA THR A 383 -6.99 -28.93 9.09
C THR A 383 -6.17 -27.69 8.73
N GLY A 384 -6.31 -26.59 9.47
CA GLY A 384 -5.75 -25.28 9.14
C GLY A 384 -6.46 -24.59 7.98
N ARG A 385 -7.74 -24.90 7.73
CA ARG A 385 -8.46 -24.49 6.51
C ARG A 385 -9.76 -23.75 6.80
N PRO A 386 -10.18 -22.80 5.94
CA PRO A 386 -11.47 -22.14 6.06
C PRO A 386 -12.64 -23.09 5.78
N VAL A 387 -13.68 -23.00 6.61
CA VAL A 387 -14.97 -23.67 6.38
C VAL A 387 -15.86 -22.74 5.55
N LEU A 388 -15.92 -22.99 4.24
CA LEU A 388 -16.65 -22.13 3.29
C LEU A 388 -18.17 -22.14 3.52
N THR A 389 -18.82 -20.98 3.34
CA THR A 389 -20.29 -20.84 3.39
C THR A 389 -20.89 -20.76 1.98
N GLY A 390 -22.23 -20.68 1.89
CA GLY A 390 -22.92 -20.38 0.62
C GLY A 390 -22.62 -19.01 0.00
N ALA A 391 -22.01 -18.07 0.73
CA ALA A 391 -21.54 -16.80 0.16
C ALA A 391 -20.17 -16.94 -0.55
N ALA A 392 -19.45 -18.04 -0.32
CA ALA A 392 -18.19 -18.35 -0.99
C ALA A 392 -18.36 -18.59 -2.51
N ASP A 393 -19.50 -19.16 -2.92
CA ASP A 393 -19.73 -19.60 -4.30
C ASP A 393 -20.66 -18.66 -5.06
N TYR A 394 -20.05 -17.76 -5.83
CA TYR A 394 -20.73 -16.88 -6.80
C TYR A 394 -20.73 -17.42 -8.24
N SER A 395 -20.35 -18.69 -8.46
CA SER A 395 -20.18 -19.24 -9.81
C SER A 395 -21.47 -19.43 -10.60
N LYS A 396 -22.62 -19.51 -9.92
CA LYS A 396 -23.94 -19.69 -10.53
C LYS A 396 -24.84 -18.46 -10.46
N GLU A 397 -24.71 -17.68 -9.39
CA GLU A 397 -25.53 -16.52 -9.09
C GLU A 397 -24.71 -15.47 -8.33
N PRO A 398 -25.06 -14.17 -8.39
CA PRO A 398 -24.33 -13.13 -7.69
C PRO A 398 -24.36 -13.35 -6.17
N LYS A 399 -23.25 -13.05 -5.49
CA LYS A 399 -23.16 -13.06 -4.02
C LYS A 399 -22.55 -11.76 -3.52
N VAL A 400 -23.17 -11.17 -2.50
CA VAL A 400 -22.53 -10.13 -1.68
C VAL A 400 -21.50 -10.81 -0.79
N VAL A 401 -20.22 -10.53 -1.02
CA VAL A 401 -19.09 -11.06 -0.24
C VAL A 401 -18.55 -9.99 0.69
N GLN A 402 -18.28 -10.39 1.93
CA GLN A 402 -17.67 -9.57 2.98
C GLN A 402 -16.53 -10.36 3.67
N PRO A 403 -15.31 -9.80 3.75
CA PRO A 403 -14.87 -8.53 3.17
C PRO A 403 -14.87 -8.52 1.63
N SER A 404 -14.84 -7.34 0.99
CA SER A 404 -14.71 -7.28 -0.48
C SER A 404 -13.27 -7.57 -0.95
N PHE A 405 -13.01 -7.45 -2.25
CA PHE A 405 -11.66 -7.45 -2.84
C PHE A 405 -10.71 -6.38 -2.25
N LEU A 406 -11.24 -5.35 -1.60
CA LEU A 406 -10.41 -4.38 -0.84
C LEU A 406 -9.99 -4.92 0.54
N GLY A 407 -10.62 -6.00 1.01
CA GLY A 407 -10.30 -6.70 2.24
C GLY A 407 -10.84 -6.06 3.51
N GLY A 408 -10.78 -6.80 4.61
CA GLY A 408 -10.99 -6.29 5.98
C GLY A 408 -9.81 -5.44 6.47
N HIS A 409 -8.65 -5.64 5.87
CA HIS A 409 -7.41 -4.90 6.04
C HIS A 409 -6.63 -4.98 4.71
N ASN A 410 -5.86 -3.94 4.41
CA ASN A 410 -5.10 -3.83 3.16
C ASN A 410 -3.62 -3.52 3.51
N TRP A 411 -2.86 -2.94 2.58
CA TRP A 411 -1.43 -2.62 2.77
C TRP A 411 -1.14 -1.64 3.93
N HIS A 412 -2.12 -0.87 4.40
CA HIS A 412 -1.97 0.11 5.49
C HIS A 412 -1.34 -0.56 6.72
N PRO A 413 -0.08 -0.27 7.12
CA PRO A 413 0.61 -1.14 8.06
C PRO A 413 -0.03 -1.17 9.46
N MET A 414 -0.23 -2.36 10.04
CA MET A 414 -0.54 -2.50 11.47
C MET A 414 0.71 -2.34 12.35
N SER A 415 0.57 -2.17 13.66
CA SER A 415 1.70 -2.12 14.62
C SER A 415 1.40 -2.95 15.86
N TYR A 416 2.43 -3.39 16.58
CA TYR A 416 2.33 -4.16 17.82
C TYR A 416 2.94 -3.39 18.98
N SER A 417 2.38 -3.50 20.19
CA SER A 417 3.03 -2.97 21.39
C SER A 417 3.35 -4.10 22.38
N PRO A 418 4.62 -4.39 22.67
CA PRO A 418 4.98 -5.35 23.71
C PRO A 418 4.61 -4.88 25.13
N LYS A 419 4.25 -3.60 25.32
CA LYS A 419 3.76 -3.08 26.62
C LYS A 419 2.30 -3.44 26.90
N THR A 420 1.45 -3.45 25.87
CA THR A 420 0.01 -3.78 26.00
C THR A 420 -0.29 -5.22 25.58
N GLY A 421 0.55 -5.81 24.73
CA GLY A 421 0.31 -7.08 24.06
C GLY A 421 -0.63 -6.97 22.85
N TYR A 422 -1.05 -5.76 22.46
CA TYR A 422 -2.04 -5.56 21.39
C TYR A 422 -1.42 -5.28 20.02
N VAL A 423 -2.12 -5.69 18.97
CA VAL A 423 -1.86 -5.32 17.56
C VAL A 423 -2.91 -4.31 17.10
N TYR A 424 -2.47 -3.15 16.62
CA TYR A 424 -3.30 -2.04 16.20
C TYR A 424 -3.58 -2.11 14.69
N VAL A 425 -4.71 -2.71 14.34
CA VAL A 425 -5.12 -3.00 12.97
C VAL A 425 -5.97 -1.85 12.42
N PRO A 426 -5.55 -1.18 11.33
CA PRO A 426 -6.43 -0.33 10.54
C PRO A 426 -7.37 -1.23 9.73
N ALA A 427 -8.54 -1.50 10.30
CA ALA A 427 -9.58 -2.34 9.75
C ALA A 427 -10.57 -1.50 8.92
N GLN A 428 -11.31 -2.18 8.06
CA GLN A 428 -12.33 -1.59 7.21
C GLN A 428 -13.47 -2.56 6.94
N HIS A 429 -14.68 -2.02 6.94
CA HIS A 429 -15.89 -2.75 6.60
C HIS A 429 -16.16 -2.50 5.12
N THR A 430 -15.90 -3.52 4.30
CA THR A 430 -16.07 -3.47 2.85
C THR A 430 -16.94 -4.65 2.39
N LEU A 431 -17.78 -4.44 1.39
CA LEU A 431 -18.63 -5.49 0.80
C LEU A 431 -18.79 -5.23 -0.69
N ALA A 432 -18.79 -6.28 -1.50
CA ALA A 432 -19.03 -6.20 -2.93
C ALA A 432 -19.91 -7.35 -3.40
N GLU A 433 -20.79 -7.09 -4.37
CA GLU A 433 -21.41 -8.16 -5.13
C GLU A 433 -20.38 -8.70 -6.13
N LEU A 434 -20.14 -10.01 -6.10
CA LEU A 434 -19.31 -10.74 -7.05
C LEU A 434 -20.18 -11.68 -7.86
N LYS A 435 -19.84 -11.83 -9.14
CA LYS A 435 -20.56 -12.67 -10.10
C LYS A 435 -19.57 -13.16 -11.15
N ALA A 436 -19.54 -14.47 -11.41
CA ALA A 436 -18.64 -15.02 -12.41
C ALA A 436 -19.01 -14.52 -13.83
N ALA A 437 -18.01 -14.20 -14.65
CA ALA A 437 -18.25 -14.00 -16.07
C ALA A 437 -18.66 -15.33 -16.71
N LYS A 438 -19.47 -15.27 -17.77
CA LYS A 438 -19.92 -16.46 -18.51
C LYS A 438 -18.82 -17.11 -19.34
N GLU A 439 -17.91 -16.31 -19.87
CA GLU A 439 -16.87 -16.73 -20.81
C GLU A 439 -15.47 -16.32 -20.31
N PRO A 440 -14.41 -17.12 -20.56
CA PRO A 440 -13.03 -16.86 -20.15
C PRO A 440 -12.33 -15.83 -21.06
N MET A 441 -12.91 -14.64 -21.17
CA MET A 441 -12.42 -13.54 -22.00
C MET A 441 -11.18 -12.90 -21.36
N PHE A 442 -10.03 -13.05 -22.03
CA PHE A 442 -8.75 -12.47 -21.62
C PHE A 442 -8.34 -11.39 -22.61
N PHE A 443 -8.06 -10.19 -22.11
CA PHE A 443 -7.53 -9.09 -22.90
C PHE A 443 -6.01 -9.00 -22.75
N PRO A 444 -5.22 -9.20 -23.82
CA PRO A 444 -3.76 -9.05 -23.75
C PRO A 444 -3.31 -7.58 -23.69
N ASN A 445 -4.24 -6.61 -23.77
CA ASN A 445 -3.94 -5.19 -23.62
C ASN A 445 -3.47 -4.89 -22.19
N LYS A 446 -2.30 -4.26 -22.07
CA LYS A 446 -1.64 -3.98 -20.80
C LYS A 446 -2.40 -3.05 -19.84
N SER A 447 -3.45 -2.39 -20.31
CA SER A 447 -4.27 -1.42 -19.56
C SER A 447 -5.65 -1.97 -19.18
N VAL A 448 -5.96 -3.23 -19.48
CA VAL A 448 -7.29 -3.84 -19.26
C VAL A 448 -7.21 -4.90 -18.15
N LEU A 449 -8.13 -4.81 -17.19
CA LEU A 449 -8.22 -5.70 -16.04
C LEU A 449 -8.85 -7.04 -16.44
N ASN A 450 -8.34 -8.14 -15.89
CA ASN A 450 -8.62 -9.53 -16.28
C ASN A 450 -9.12 -10.37 -15.08
N PHE A 451 -10.15 -9.90 -14.39
CA PHE A 451 -10.68 -10.56 -13.17
C PHE A 451 -11.36 -11.92 -13.42
N GLY A 452 -11.88 -12.16 -14.63
CA GLY A 452 -12.74 -13.33 -14.93
C GLY A 452 -14.16 -13.25 -14.31
N LEU A 453 -14.56 -12.06 -13.85
CA LEU A 453 -15.87 -11.75 -13.27
C LEU A 453 -16.67 -10.84 -14.21
N GLU A 454 -17.99 -10.76 -14.02
CA GLU A 454 -18.74 -9.64 -14.60
C GLU A 454 -18.22 -8.31 -14.01
N VAL A 455 -18.33 -7.24 -14.80
CA VAL A 455 -17.82 -5.91 -14.43
C VAL A 455 -18.45 -5.45 -13.11
N PRO A 456 -17.66 -5.04 -12.10
CA PRO A 456 -18.21 -4.50 -10.85
C PRO A 456 -19.11 -3.29 -11.12
N ASP A 457 -20.24 -3.25 -10.43
CA ASP A 457 -21.24 -2.20 -10.58
C ASP A 457 -21.81 -1.81 -9.21
N LEU A 458 -22.37 -0.60 -9.12
CA LEU A 458 -23.08 -0.09 -7.96
C LEU A 458 -24.46 0.39 -8.40
N PRO A 459 -25.55 0.10 -7.67
CA PRO A 459 -26.89 0.54 -8.07
C PRO A 459 -26.98 2.06 -8.17
N GLU A 460 -27.66 2.57 -9.19
CA GLU A 460 -27.97 4.01 -9.32
C GLU A 460 -29.23 4.43 -8.51
N ASP A 461 -29.99 3.48 -7.93
CA ASP A 461 -31.09 3.80 -6.99
C ASP A 461 -30.54 4.50 -5.73
N PRO A 462 -30.93 5.75 -5.42
CA PRO A 462 -30.35 6.51 -4.32
C PRO A 462 -30.50 5.85 -2.95
N LYS A 463 -31.60 5.11 -2.71
CA LYS A 463 -31.88 4.48 -1.41
C LYS A 463 -30.95 3.28 -1.17
N THR A 464 -30.89 2.37 -2.13
CA THR A 464 -30.03 1.17 -2.10
C THR A 464 -28.55 1.58 -2.12
N PHE A 465 -28.19 2.55 -2.97
CA PHE A 465 -26.84 3.10 -3.01
C PHE A 465 -26.40 3.68 -1.67
N LYS A 466 -27.27 4.49 -1.02
CA LYS A 466 -27.00 5.04 0.31
C LYS A 466 -26.73 3.95 1.34
N GLN A 467 -27.52 2.87 1.35
CA GLN A 467 -27.31 1.74 2.27
C GLN A 467 -25.94 1.08 2.08
N ILE A 468 -25.51 0.85 0.83
CA ILE A 468 -24.19 0.29 0.52
C ILE A 468 -23.08 1.25 0.99
N ARG A 469 -23.16 2.54 0.63
CA ARG A 469 -22.18 3.57 1.02
C ARG A 469 -22.08 3.73 2.53
N ASP A 470 -23.21 3.72 3.23
CA ASP A 470 -23.23 3.95 4.67
C ASP A 470 -22.70 2.70 5.43
N ALA A 471 -22.77 1.50 4.84
CA ALA A 471 -22.12 0.28 5.34
C ALA A 471 -20.59 0.22 5.14
N TRP A 472 -20.00 1.09 4.31
CA TRP A 472 -18.56 1.13 4.03
C TRP A 472 -17.77 1.98 5.03
N THR A 473 -17.53 1.49 6.23
CA THR A 473 -16.85 2.21 7.32
C THR A 473 -15.41 1.76 7.54
N GLY A 474 -14.68 2.46 8.41
CA GLY A 474 -13.35 2.08 8.89
C GLY A 474 -13.34 1.92 10.40
N GLU A 475 -12.32 1.26 10.93
CA GLU A 475 -12.14 1.08 12.38
C GLU A 475 -10.66 0.91 12.71
N LEU A 476 -10.19 1.51 13.81
CA LEU A 476 -8.93 1.12 14.44
C LEU A 476 -9.23 0.10 15.53
N ILE A 477 -8.70 -1.11 15.38
CA ILE A 477 -8.88 -2.21 16.34
C ILE A 477 -7.58 -2.41 17.11
N ALA A 478 -7.61 -2.31 18.44
CA ALA A 478 -6.57 -2.92 19.27
C ALA A 478 -6.93 -4.38 19.51
N TRP A 479 -6.31 -5.26 18.74
CA TRP A 479 -6.54 -6.69 18.78
C TRP A 479 -5.61 -7.36 19.80
N ASP A 480 -6.17 -8.13 20.72
CA ASP A 480 -5.40 -9.02 21.61
C ASP A 480 -5.19 -10.37 20.88
N PRO A 481 -3.95 -10.68 20.44
CA PRO A 481 -3.67 -11.89 19.66
C PRO A 481 -3.75 -13.17 20.50
N VAL A 482 -3.70 -13.07 21.83
CA VAL A 482 -3.80 -14.21 22.74
C VAL A 482 -5.28 -14.51 23.04
N LYS A 483 -6.07 -13.48 23.36
CA LYS A 483 -7.52 -13.61 23.59
C LYS A 483 -8.33 -13.74 22.30
N GLN A 484 -7.75 -13.40 21.15
CA GLN A 484 -8.40 -13.39 19.83
C GLN A 484 -9.66 -12.51 19.80
N ALA A 485 -9.54 -11.32 20.38
CA ALA A 485 -10.65 -10.38 20.57
C ALA A 485 -10.15 -8.92 20.56
N PRO A 486 -11.02 -7.95 20.21
CA PRO A 486 -10.70 -6.54 20.40
C PRO A 486 -10.62 -6.19 21.89
N ALA A 487 -9.52 -5.58 22.31
CA ALA A 487 -9.40 -4.94 23.61
C ALA A 487 -10.14 -3.59 23.63
N TRP A 488 -10.03 -2.83 22.53
CA TRP A 488 -10.79 -1.62 22.26
C TRP A 488 -10.88 -1.35 20.75
N LYS A 489 -11.78 -0.44 20.37
CA LYS A 489 -12.09 -0.05 18.99
C LYS A 489 -12.29 1.47 18.88
N GLN A 490 -11.99 2.05 17.72
CA GLN A 490 -12.31 3.44 17.36
C GLN A 490 -12.90 3.48 15.94
N GLU A 491 -14.11 4.00 15.79
CA GLU A 491 -14.85 4.01 14.53
C GLU A 491 -14.48 5.18 13.62
N TYR A 492 -14.49 4.95 12.31
CA TYR A 492 -14.27 5.96 11.27
C TYR A 492 -15.37 5.94 10.21
N ALA A 493 -15.78 7.13 9.77
CA ALA A 493 -16.88 7.31 8.82
C ALA A 493 -16.63 6.69 7.43
N SER A 494 -15.38 6.38 7.07
CA SER A 494 -14.97 5.80 5.79
C SER A 494 -13.89 4.75 5.98
N ALA A 495 -13.86 3.76 5.07
CA ALA A 495 -12.68 2.93 4.81
C ALA A 495 -11.49 3.76 4.29
N GLY A 496 -10.29 3.17 4.27
CA GLY A 496 -9.06 3.85 3.80
C GLY A 496 -8.30 4.68 4.83
N ASN A 497 -8.47 4.38 6.13
CA ASN A 497 -7.65 4.98 7.18
C ASN A 497 -6.25 4.37 7.17
N GLY A 498 -5.26 5.17 7.53
CA GLY A 498 -3.86 4.81 7.32
C GLY A 498 -3.28 3.82 8.32
N GLY A 499 -2.02 3.49 8.09
CA GLY A 499 -1.25 2.61 8.97
C GLY A 499 -1.07 3.19 10.38
N THR A 500 -0.63 2.34 11.30
CA THR A 500 -0.45 2.65 12.72
C THR A 500 1.02 2.61 13.13
N LEU A 501 1.32 3.34 14.21
CA LEU A 501 2.60 3.36 14.91
C LEU A 501 2.33 3.23 16.41
N ALA A 502 2.96 2.27 17.08
CA ALA A 502 2.93 2.16 18.53
C ALA A 502 4.22 2.73 19.15
N THR A 503 4.13 3.35 20.33
CA THR A 503 5.33 3.84 21.04
C THR A 503 5.38 3.42 22.51
N ALA A 504 6.57 3.48 23.10
CA ALA A 504 6.78 3.26 24.52
C ALA A 504 6.05 4.27 25.42
N GLY A 505 5.67 5.44 24.89
CA GLY A 505 4.89 6.48 25.57
C GLY A 505 3.41 6.17 25.79
N ASN A 506 2.96 4.90 25.66
CA ASN A 506 1.56 4.49 25.70
C ASN A 506 0.69 5.15 24.61
N LEU A 507 1.24 5.32 23.40
CA LEU A 507 0.56 5.95 22.27
C LEU A 507 0.43 5.03 21.06
N VAL A 508 -0.67 5.22 20.33
CA VAL A 508 -0.86 4.74 18.96
C VAL A 508 -1.19 5.93 18.08
N PHE A 509 -0.36 6.18 17.06
CA PHE A 509 -0.59 7.20 16.05
C PHE A 509 -1.21 6.59 14.79
N GLN A 510 -2.15 7.29 14.15
CA GLN A 510 -2.77 6.88 12.89
C GLN A 510 -3.16 8.10 12.04
N GLY A 511 -3.09 7.92 10.72
CA GLY A 511 -3.74 8.80 9.75
C GLY A 511 -5.18 8.38 9.44
N THR A 512 -6.07 9.32 9.11
CA THR A 512 -7.47 9.03 8.76
C THR A 512 -7.82 9.38 7.32
N ALA A 513 -8.82 8.68 6.77
CA ALA A 513 -9.35 8.95 5.43
C ALA A 513 -9.96 10.37 5.34
N ASP A 514 -10.56 10.87 6.42
CA ASP A 514 -11.16 12.21 6.51
C ASP A 514 -10.13 13.37 6.67
N GLY A 515 -8.83 13.06 6.54
CA GLY A 515 -7.78 14.06 6.44
C GLY A 515 -7.33 14.64 7.78
N ARG A 516 -7.21 13.78 8.79
CA ARG A 516 -6.60 14.07 10.09
C ARG A 516 -5.42 13.13 10.35
N VAL A 517 -4.60 13.53 11.31
CA VAL A 517 -3.64 12.68 12.02
C VAL A 517 -4.04 12.68 13.49
N VAL A 518 -3.99 11.52 14.15
CA VAL A 518 -4.59 11.31 15.47
C VAL A 518 -3.65 10.49 16.33
N ALA A 519 -3.65 10.75 17.64
CA ALA A 519 -3.00 9.92 18.64
C ALA A 519 -4.02 9.42 19.67
N TYR A 520 -3.94 8.13 19.96
CA TYR A 520 -4.77 7.43 20.94
C TYR A 520 -3.90 6.86 22.07
N SER A 521 -4.47 6.67 23.26
CA SER A 521 -3.82 5.86 24.29
C SER A 521 -3.74 4.40 23.82
N ALA A 522 -2.58 3.76 23.96
CA ALA A 522 -2.35 2.43 23.42
C ALA A 522 -3.13 1.33 24.19
N ASP A 523 -3.40 1.57 25.48
CA ASP A 523 -4.07 0.67 26.40
C ASP A 523 -5.60 0.66 26.29
N LYS A 524 -6.22 1.81 25.99
CA LYS A 524 -7.69 1.99 26.01
C LYS A 524 -8.30 2.60 24.76
N GLY A 525 -7.49 3.20 23.88
CA GLY A 525 -7.98 3.88 22.68
C GLY A 525 -8.59 5.26 22.96
N GLU A 526 -8.28 5.89 24.09
CA GLU A 526 -8.74 7.27 24.38
C GLU A 526 -8.09 8.24 23.38
N LYS A 527 -8.86 9.09 22.68
CA LYS A 527 -8.29 10.09 21.74
C LYS A 527 -7.63 11.22 22.51
N LEU A 528 -6.30 11.34 22.44
CA LEU A 528 -5.51 12.29 23.23
C LEU A 528 -5.05 13.52 22.44
N TRP A 529 -4.94 13.40 21.12
CA TRP A 529 -4.51 14.48 20.23
C TRP A 529 -5.04 14.26 18.81
N GLU A 530 -5.36 15.34 18.09
CA GLU A 530 -5.60 15.30 16.65
C GLU A 530 -5.14 16.60 15.98
N HIS A 531 -4.76 16.50 14.71
CA HIS A 531 -4.43 17.64 13.86
C HIS A 531 -4.94 17.39 12.43
N ARG A 532 -5.26 18.46 11.70
CA ARG A 532 -5.67 18.37 10.28
C ARG A 532 -4.47 18.00 9.40
N ALA A 533 -4.72 17.34 8.26
CA ALA A 533 -3.70 16.98 7.27
C ALA A 533 -3.97 17.51 5.84
N ASN A 534 -5.10 18.18 5.61
CA ASN A 534 -5.64 18.65 4.31
C ASN A 534 -6.01 17.57 3.28
N SER A 535 -5.36 16.40 3.31
CA SER A 535 -5.66 15.23 2.49
C SER A 535 -5.75 13.98 3.36
N GLY A 536 -6.42 12.93 2.85
CA GLY A 536 -6.49 11.63 3.52
C GLY A 536 -5.10 11.04 3.74
N VAL A 537 -4.88 10.46 4.93
CA VAL A 537 -3.57 10.00 5.39
C VAL A 537 -3.58 8.48 5.47
N MET A 538 -2.92 7.82 4.52
CA MET A 538 -2.96 6.36 4.34
C MET A 538 -1.66 5.66 4.78
N ALA A 539 -0.51 6.32 4.64
CA ALA A 539 0.77 5.74 5.04
C ALA A 539 0.83 5.47 6.57
N GLY A 540 1.65 4.49 6.97
CA GLY A 540 1.98 4.29 8.37
C GLY A 540 2.92 5.41 8.87
N PRO A 541 2.60 6.10 9.98
CA PRO A 541 3.49 7.09 10.56
C PRO A 541 4.78 6.49 11.12
N ILE A 542 5.77 7.35 11.35
CA ILE A 542 7.02 7.01 12.02
C ILE A 542 7.30 7.97 13.18
N THR A 543 8.17 7.58 14.10
CA THR A 543 8.78 8.48 15.10
C THR A 543 10.29 8.28 15.14
N TYR A 544 11.02 9.36 15.38
CA TYR A 544 12.49 9.43 15.35
C TYR A 544 12.97 10.59 16.25
N THR A 545 14.28 10.73 16.45
CA THR A 545 14.85 11.88 17.16
C THR A 545 15.90 12.61 16.32
N VAL A 546 15.95 13.93 16.42
CA VAL A 546 17.10 14.73 15.94
C VAL A 546 17.52 15.69 17.04
N GLY A 547 18.78 15.60 17.46
CA GLY A 547 19.22 16.22 18.72
C GLY A 547 18.42 15.64 19.90
N ASN A 548 17.86 16.51 20.73
CA ASN A 548 17.07 16.13 21.91
C ASN A 548 15.57 16.01 21.63
N ASP A 549 15.11 16.35 20.41
CA ASP A 549 13.68 16.41 20.07
C ASP A 549 13.21 15.09 19.46
N GLN A 550 12.12 14.53 20.00
CA GLN A 550 11.35 13.47 19.33
C GLN A 550 10.37 14.09 18.34
N TYR A 551 10.35 13.56 17.12
CA TYR A 551 9.47 13.94 16.03
C TYR A 551 8.57 12.76 15.64
N VAL A 552 7.29 13.03 15.36
CA VAL A 552 6.37 12.07 14.73
C VAL A 552 6.02 12.58 13.34
N ALA A 553 6.21 11.76 12.29
CA ALA A 553 5.99 12.16 10.91
C ALA A 553 4.99 11.27 10.17
N PHE A 554 4.23 11.91 9.28
CA PHE A 554 3.19 11.31 8.45
C PHE A 554 3.44 11.64 6.98
N SER A 555 3.39 10.64 6.11
CA SER A 555 3.25 10.84 4.67
C SER A 555 1.77 10.96 4.33
N VAL A 556 1.40 12.08 3.72
CA VAL A 556 0.02 12.49 3.46
C VAL A 556 -0.20 12.58 1.95
N GLY A 557 -1.35 12.09 1.48
CA GLY A 557 -1.75 12.16 0.07
C GLY A 557 -2.74 11.05 -0.28
N TRP A 558 -4.00 11.43 -0.43
CA TRP A 558 -5.11 10.54 -0.73
C TRP A 558 -5.00 9.90 -2.13
N GLY A 559 -5.17 8.59 -2.21
CA GLY A 559 -5.04 7.84 -3.46
C GLY A 559 -5.15 6.33 -3.28
N GLY A 560 -4.44 5.55 -4.09
CA GLY A 560 -4.59 4.10 -4.13
C GLY A 560 -5.87 3.66 -4.85
N ILE A 561 -6.08 2.35 -4.98
CA ILE A 561 -7.26 1.77 -5.67
C ILE A 561 -8.60 2.19 -5.06
N LEU A 562 -8.66 2.39 -3.73
CA LEU A 562 -9.90 2.65 -3.01
C LEU A 562 -10.65 3.89 -3.56
N PRO A 563 -10.11 5.11 -3.56
CA PRO A 563 -10.76 6.27 -4.17
C PRO A 563 -10.75 6.29 -5.70
N LEU A 564 -9.83 5.57 -6.36
CA LEU A 564 -9.82 5.49 -7.83
C LEU A 564 -11.01 4.70 -8.36
N LEU A 565 -11.31 3.53 -7.77
CA LEU A 565 -12.43 2.67 -8.18
C LEU A 565 -13.74 3.00 -7.46
N THR A 566 -13.69 3.27 -6.15
CA THR A 566 -14.89 3.36 -5.30
C THR A 566 -15.18 4.78 -4.80
N GLY A 567 -14.83 5.79 -5.61
CA GLY A 567 -15.01 7.21 -5.27
C GLY A 567 -16.42 7.59 -4.82
N SER A 568 -17.47 6.96 -5.36
CA SER A 568 -18.85 7.15 -4.89
C SER A 568 -19.08 6.70 -3.44
N LEU A 569 -18.36 5.68 -2.98
CA LEU A 569 -18.46 5.12 -1.64
C LEU A 569 -17.60 5.89 -0.62
N THR A 570 -16.45 6.43 -1.06
CA THR A 570 -15.47 7.10 -0.18
C THR A 570 -15.50 8.62 -0.21
N ASN A 571 -16.22 9.26 -1.12
CA ASN A 571 -16.33 10.73 -1.18
C ASN A 571 -16.88 11.38 0.11
N LYS A 572 -17.53 10.60 1.00
CA LYS A 572 -17.90 11.02 2.36
C LYS A 572 -16.72 11.43 3.24
N ALA A 573 -15.49 11.02 2.91
CA ALA A 573 -14.26 11.52 3.51
C ALA A 573 -13.97 13.00 3.17
N LYS A 574 -14.55 13.54 2.08
CA LYS A 574 -14.46 14.95 1.65
C LYS A 574 -13.03 15.50 1.48
N VAL A 575 -12.07 14.62 1.20
CA VAL A 575 -10.67 14.97 0.89
C VAL A 575 -10.39 14.96 -0.61
N GLN A 576 -9.36 15.67 -1.03
CA GLN A 576 -8.72 15.55 -2.34
C GLN A 576 -7.27 15.09 -2.14
N SER A 577 -6.62 14.59 -3.19
CA SER A 577 -5.19 14.33 -3.17
C SER A 577 -4.38 15.63 -2.98
N GLU A 578 -3.55 15.66 -1.94
CA GLU A 578 -2.57 16.73 -1.70
C GLU A 578 -1.34 16.10 -1.02
N SER A 579 -0.24 15.95 -1.76
CA SER A 579 0.91 15.14 -1.31
C SER A 579 1.94 15.96 -0.53
N ARG A 580 2.23 15.53 0.69
CA ARG A 580 3.20 16.18 1.59
C ARG A 580 3.72 15.22 2.67
N ILE A 581 4.88 15.54 3.24
CA ILE A 581 5.28 15.06 4.57
C ILE A 581 4.87 16.13 5.59
N ILE A 582 4.39 15.70 6.75
CA ILE A 582 4.17 16.56 7.93
C ILE A 582 4.88 15.94 9.12
N ALA A 583 5.69 16.71 9.83
CA ALA A 583 6.33 16.28 11.08
C ALA A 583 5.86 17.14 12.26
N PHE A 584 5.70 16.52 13.41
CA PHE A 584 5.20 17.11 14.66
C PHE A 584 6.22 16.90 15.78
N LYS A 585 6.35 17.88 16.68
CA LYS A 585 7.07 17.74 17.95
C LYS A 585 6.41 18.55 19.06
N LEU A 586 6.80 18.30 20.31
CA LEU A 586 6.27 19.02 21.47
C LEU A 586 6.56 20.52 21.37
N GLY A 587 5.57 21.36 21.65
CA GLY A 587 5.71 22.82 21.75
C GLY A 587 5.88 23.56 20.42
N ALA A 588 5.94 22.86 19.28
CA ALA A 588 5.98 23.48 17.95
C ALA A 588 4.64 24.15 17.60
N LYS A 589 4.69 25.13 16.69
CA LYS A 589 3.55 26.03 16.38
C LYS A 589 3.40 26.34 14.88
N GLY A 590 3.91 25.48 14.00
CA GLY A 590 3.72 25.64 12.56
C GLY A 590 2.26 25.44 12.17
N GLU A 591 1.86 26.06 11.06
CA GLU A 591 0.53 25.93 10.47
C GLU A 591 0.61 25.26 9.09
N LEU A 592 -0.39 24.44 8.76
CA LEU A 592 -0.54 23.95 7.39
C LEU A 592 -1.01 25.09 6.46
N PRO A 593 -0.62 25.07 5.17
CA PRO A 593 -1.21 25.98 4.20
C PRO A 593 -2.73 25.71 4.05
N PRO A 594 -3.49 26.66 3.49
CA PRO A 594 -4.89 26.45 3.19
C PRO A 594 -5.12 25.19 2.31
N PRO A 595 -6.21 24.46 2.53
CA PRO A 595 -6.55 23.27 1.74
C PRO A 595 -6.90 23.67 0.31
N LYS A 596 -6.77 22.72 -0.62
CA LYS A 596 -7.36 22.86 -1.96
C LYS A 596 -8.87 23.13 -1.89
N GLN A 597 -9.34 24.04 -2.74
CA GLN A 597 -10.77 24.28 -2.93
C GLN A 597 -11.44 23.12 -3.68
N ALA A 598 -12.73 22.90 -3.45
CA ALA A 598 -13.52 21.97 -4.25
C ALA A 598 -13.58 22.43 -5.72
N PRO A 599 -13.58 21.51 -6.71
CA PRO A 599 -13.76 21.87 -8.10
C PRO A 599 -15.14 22.51 -8.30
N VAL A 600 -15.17 23.67 -8.96
CA VAL A 600 -16.43 24.33 -9.33
C VAL A 600 -17.09 23.51 -10.43
N PHE A 601 -18.38 23.17 -10.24
CA PHE A 601 -19.15 22.46 -11.25
C PHE A 601 -19.35 23.36 -12.49
N PRO A 602 -19.01 22.92 -13.71
CA PRO A 602 -19.09 23.77 -14.90
C PRO A 602 -20.55 23.99 -15.31
N ASN A 603 -20.92 25.23 -15.63
CA ASN A 603 -22.24 25.51 -16.19
C ASN A 603 -22.28 25.07 -17.66
N VAL A 604 -22.75 23.83 -17.91
CA VAL A 604 -22.82 23.22 -19.25
C VAL A 604 -24.23 22.73 -19.55
N GLU A 605 -24.73 23.09 -20.72
CA GLU A 605 -25.91 22.49 -21.34
C GLU A 605 -25.45 21.47 -22.37
N LEU A 606 -25.81 20.20 -22.18
CA LEU A 606 -25.38 19.08 -23.01
C LEU A 606 -26.61 18.32 -23.49
N LYS A 607 -26.62 17.87 -24.75
CA LYS A 607 -27.75 17.10 -25.29
C LYS A 607 -27.53 15.61 -25.04
N LEU A 608 -28.39 15.01 -24.21
CA LEU A 608 -28.51 13.56 -24.09
C LEU A 608 -29.33 13.02 -25.27
N THR A 609 -28.81 12.04 -25.99
CA THR A 609 -29.45 11.44 -27.17
C THR A 609 -29.49 9.91 -27.17
N ALA A 610 -28.75 9.25 -26.28
CA ALA A 610 -28.78 7.79 -26.13
C ALA A 610 -30.09 7.31 -25.47
N THR A 611 -30.57 6.12 -25.86
CA THR A 611 -31.73 5.47 -25.22
C THR A 611 -31.37 4.90 -23.84
N PRO A 612 -32.35 4.56 -22.98
CA PRO A 612 -32.09 3.93 -21.69
C PRO A 612 -31.26 2.64 -21.80
N GLU A 613 -31.50 1.81 -22.82
CA GLU A 613 -30.79 0.55 -23.07
C GLU A 613 -29.34 0.80 -23.48
N GLN A 614 -29.12 1.80 -24.35
CA GLN A 614 -27.79 2.25 -24.74
C GLN A 614 -27.00 2.80 -23.54
N LEU A 615 -27.66 3.49 -22.60
CA LEU A 615 -27.03 3.98 -21.38
C LEU A 615 -26.62 2.87 -20.42
N VAL A 616 -27.40 1.78 -20.33
CA VAL A 616 -27.02 0.57 -19.57
C VAL A 616 -25.78 -0.09 -20.20
N GLN A 617 -25.76 -0.25 -21.52
CA GLN A 617 -24.57 -0.76 -22.22
C GLN A 617 -23.35 0.13 -21.99
N ALA A 618 -23.49 1.44 -22.17
CA ALA A 618 -22.42 2.42 -22.01
C ALA A 618 -21.85 2.46 -20.57
N ARG A 619 -22.71 2.29 -19.55
CA ARG A 619 -22.30 2.15 -18.15
C ARG A 619 -21.45 0.91 -17.92
N ASN A 620 -21.84 -0.24 -18.48
CA ASN A 620 -21.05 -1.47 -18.36
C ASN A 620 -19.67 -1.32 -19.03
N THR A 621 -19.61 -0.73 -20.23
CA THR A 621 -18.33 -0.44 -20.90
C THR A 621 -17.49 0.55 -20.10
N PHE A 622 -18.10 1.61 -19.56
CA PHE A 622 -17.42 2.60 -18.71
C PHE A 622 -16.87 1.95 -17.42
N ASN A 623 -17.67 1.13 -16.73
CA ASN A 623 -17.22 0.47 -15.51
C ASN A 623 -16.11 -0.57 -15.79
N GLY A 624 -16.11 -1.20 -16.96
CA GLY A 624 -15.08 -2.17 -17.37
C GLY A 624 -13.74 -1.55 -17.78
N LEU A 625 -13.74 -0.32 -18.32
CA LEU A 625 -12.53 0.29 -18.92
C LEU A 625 -12.08 1.58 -18.24
N CYS A 626 -13.00 2.39 -17.73
CA CYS A 626 -12.73 3.75 -17.24
C CYS A 626 -12.77 3.84 -15.70
N ALA A 627 -13.66 3.07 -15.04
CA ALA A 627 -13.89 3.20 -13.60
C ALA A 627 -12.70 2.80 -12.72
N GLY A 628 -11.76 2.00 -13.21
CA GLY A 628 -10.51 1.69 -12.50
C GLY A 628 -9.67 2.94 -12.16
N CYS A 629 -9.88 4.05 -12.88
CA CYS A 629 -9.30 5.36 -12.56
C CYS A 629 -10.35 6.40 -12.18
N HIS A 630 -11.46 6.49 -12.93
CA HIS A 630 -12.45 7.57 -12.82
C HIS A 630 -13.66 7.24 -11.93
N GLY A 631 -13.61 6.12 -11.20
CA GLY A 631 -14.63 5.68 -10.26
C GLY A 631 -15.87 5.06 -10.89
N LEU A 632 -16.42 4.05 -10.22
CA LEU A 632 -17.67 3.38 -10.63
C LEU A 632 -18.81 4.39 -10.82
N ASN A 633 -19.57 4.22 -11.90
CA ASN A 633 -20.64 5.11 -12.36
C ASN A 633 -20.19 6.58 -12.55
N ALA A 634 -18.94 6.76 -12.97
CA ALA A 634 -18.27 8.04 -13.24
C ALA A 634 -18.16 9.01 -12.05
N VAL A 635 -18.01 8.47 -10.83
CA VAL A 635 -17.86 9.29 -9.60
C VAL A 635 -16.44 9.11 -9.05
N ALA A 636 -15.55 10.05 -9.36
CA ALA A 636 -14.14 9.96 -8.96
C ALA A 636 -13.94 10.31 -7.47
N GLY A 637 -13.00 9.63 -6.81
CA GLY A 637 -12.71 9.82 -5.38
C GLY A 637 -11.73 10.94 -5.04
N GLY A 638 -11.59 11.97 -5.88
CA GLY A 638 -10.77 13.16 -5.60
C GLY A 638 -9.26 13.02 -5.87
N VAL A 639 -8.86 12.06 -6.71
CA VAL A 639 -7.45 11.76 -7.06
C VAL A 639 -7.14 12.15 -8.50
N VAL A 640 -7.97 11.70 -9.43
CA VAL A 640 -7.96 12.06 -10.86
C VAL A 640 -9.22 12.88 -11.20
N PRO A 641 -9.31 13.53 -12.38
CA PRO A 641 -10.47 14.32 -12.75
C PRO A 641 -11.79 13.52 -12.71
N ASP A 642 -12.82 14.11 -12.12
CA ASP A 642 -14.20 13.61 -12.19
C ASP A 642 -14.79 13.95 -13.57
N LEU A 643 -15.20 12.92 -14.31
CA LEU A 643 -15.66 13.08 -15.70
C LEU A 643 -17.06 13.68 -15.83
N ARG A 644 -17.77 13.93 -14.71
CA ARG A 644 -19.01 14.71 -14.68
C ARG A 644 -18.76 16.21 -14.65
N TYR A 645 -17.49 16.64 -14.49
CA TYR A 645 -17.04 18.03 -14.48
C TYR A 645 -16.32 18.41 -15.78
N LEU A 646 -16.53 17.67 -16.87
CA LEU A 646 -16.01 18.05 -18.19
C LEU A 646 -16.71 19.31 -18.70
N THR A 647 -15.93 20.22 -19.28
CA THR A 647 -16.47 21.37 -20.02
C THR A 647 -16.98 20.91 -21.39
N LYS A 648 -17.72 21.76 -22.10
CA LYS A 648 -18.24 21.47 -23.44
C LYS A 648 -17.12 21.06 -24.41
N GLU A 649 -16.01 21.80 -24.40
CA GLU A 649 -14.84 21.57 -25.27
C GLU A 649 -14.17 20.22 -24.96
N LYS A 650 -14.19 19.80 -23.69
CA LYS A 650 -13.67 18.48 -23.28
C LYS A 650 -14.60 17.33 -23.64
N HIS A 651 -15.91 17.57 -23.71
CA HIS A 651 -16.83 16.59 -24.31
C HIS A 651 -16.60 16.48 -25.82
N GLU A 652 -16.42 17.60 -26.54
CA GLU A 652 -16.12 17.59 -27.98
C GLU A 652 -14.79 16.88 -28.29
N ALA A 653 -13.77 17.08 -27.45
CA ALA A 653 -12.47 16.40 -27.57
C ALA A 653 -12.44 14.96 -27.00
N PHE A 654 -13.54 14.44 -26.45
CA PHE A 654 -13.55 13.16 -25.73
C PHE A 654 -13.04 11.96 -26.55
N PRO A 655 -13.42 11.76 -27.83
CA PRO A 655 -12.90 10.64 -28.63
C PRO A 655 -11.38 10.69 -28.83
N ALA A 656 -10.80 11.90 -28.92
CA ALA A 656 -9.34 12.06 -29.03
C ALA A 656 -8.63 11.66 -27.72
N PHE A 657 -9.20 12.02 -26.55
CA PHE A 657 -8.65 11.61 -25.26
C PHE A 657 -8.66 10.09 -25.08
N VAL A 658 -9.76 9.43 -25.44
CA VAL A 658 -9.90 7.96 -25.41
C VAL A 658 -8.98 7.28 -26.45
N SER A 659 -8.70 7.96 -27.56
CA SER A 659 -7.72 7.55 -28.59
C SER A 659 -6.27 7.95 -28.26
N GLY A 660 -5.94 8.17 -26.97
CA GLY A 660 -4.56 8.36 -26.51
C GLY A 660 -3.99 9.79 -26.56
N ALA A 661 -4.78 10.83 -26.90
CA ALA A 661 -4.28 12.22 -26.94
C ALA A 661 -3.77 12.76 -25.58
N LEU A 662 -4.00 12.04 -24.47
CA LEU A 662 -3.50 12.36 -23.13
C LEU A 662 -2.57 11.26 -22.55
N ILE A 663 -2.00 10.39 -23.38
CA ILE A 663 -1.11 9.29 -22.92
C ILE A 663 0.14 9.79 -22.19
N TYR A 664 0.65 10.97 -22.55
CA TYR A 664 1.75 11.66 -21.86
C TYR A 664 1.36 12.16 -20.45
N ARG A 665 0.08 12.08 -20.07
CA ARG A 665 -0.44 12.30 -18.70
C ARG A 665 -0.96 11.01 -18.05
N GLY A 666 -0.70 9.86 -18.66
CA GLY A 666 -1.11 8.54 -18.17
C GLY A 666 -2.56 8.13 -18.47
N MET A 667 -3.27 8.86 -19.33
CA MET A 667 -4.56 8.37 -19.86
C MET A 667 -4.28 7.30 -20.94
N PRO A 668 -4.66 6.03 -20.74
CA PRO A 668 -4.40 4.97 -21.71
C PRO A 668 -5.12 5.20 -23.05
N ASN A 669 -4.55 4.64 -24.11
CA ASN A 669 -5.20 4.56 -25.41
C ASN A 669 -6.11 3.33 -25.47
N PHE A 670 -7.36 3.52 -25.91
CA PHE A 670 -8.35 2.47 -26.10
C PHE A 670 -8.80 2.30 -27.56
N SER A 671 -8.15 2.94 -28.54
CA SER A 671 -8.47 2.80 -29.99
C SER A 671 -8.51 1.35 -30.48
N ASP A 672 -7.75 0.48 -29.84
CA ASP A 672 -7.56 -0.91 -30.27
C ASP A 672 -8.67 -1.84 -29.73
N ILE A 673 -9.56 -1.32 -28.87
CA ILE A 673 -10.66 -2.08 -28.25
C ILE A 673 -12.03 -1.36 -28.32
N LEU A 674 -12.06 -0.03 -28.46
CA LEU A 674 -13.28 0.76 -28.60
C LEU A 674 -13.40 1.34 -30.00
N LYS A 675 -14.58 1.19 -30.62
CA LYS A 675 -14.90 1.87 -31.88
C LYS A 675 -15.42 3.29 -31.62
N PRO A 676 -15.46 4.18 -32.62
CA PRO A 676 -15.99 5.53 -32.46
C PRO A 676 -17.42 5.58 -31.89
N GLU A 677 -18.28 4.63 -32.27
CA GLU A 677 -19.63 4.49 -31.73
C GLU A 677 -19.65 4.13 -30.23
N ASP A 678 -18.72 3.28 -29.77
CA ASP A 678 -18.60 2.93 -28.35
C ASP A 678 -18.09 4.14 -27.53
N MET A 679 -17.13 4.89 -28.08
CA MET A 679 -16.63 6.12 -27.46
C MET A 679 -17.73 7.18 -27.32
N GLU A 680 -18.57 7.36 -28.33
CA GLU A 680 -19.72 8.27 -28.26
C GLU A 680 -20.77 7.78 -27.26
N LEU A 681 -21.07 6.48 -27.20
CA LEU A 681 -21.97 5.93 -26.18
C LEU A 681 -21.45 6.17 -24.75
N ILE A 682 -20.16 5.97 -24.50
CA ILE A 682 -19.53 6.32 -23.21
C ILE A 682 -19.66 7.82 -22.93
N ARG A 683 -19.46 8.68 -23.94
CA ARG A 683 -19.64 10.13 -23.79
C ARG A 683 -21.09 10.50 -23.45
N GLN A 684 -22.08 9.83 -24.04
CA GLN A 684 -23.50 10.01 -23.72
C GLN A 684 -23.83 9.56 -22.28
N TYR A 685 -23.22 8.48 -21.79
CA TYR A 685 -23.32 8.11 -20.38
C TYR A 685 -22.75 9.20 -19.47
N LEU A 686 -21.58 9.77 -19.79
CA LEU A 686 -21.04 10.91 -19.05
C LEU A 686 -21.98 12.12 -19.06
N VAL A 687 -22.59 12.46 -20.21
CA VAL A 687 -23.63 13.53 -20.29
C VAL A 687 -24.79 13.24 -19.33
N LYS A 688 -25.31 12.01 -19.29
CA LYS A 688 -26.35 11.61 -18.33
C LYS A 688 -25.90 11.80 -16.88
N ARG A 689 -24.68 11.36 -16.53
CA ARG A 689 -24.13 11.47 -15.16
C ARG A 689 -23.81 12.93 -14.77
N THR A 690 -23.51 13.80 -15.73
CA THR A 690 -23.43 15.26 -15.53
C THR A 690 -24.80 15.86 -15.20
N HIS A 691 -25.87 15.45 -15.90
CA HIS A 691 -27.24 15.90 -15.59
C HIS A 691 -27.74 15.39 -14.23
N ASP A 692 -27.46 14.14 -13.87
CA ASP A 692 -27.78 13.60 -12.53
C ASP A 692 -27.15 14.48 -11.44
N LEU A 693 -25.86 14.82 -11.57
CA LEU A 693 -25.15 15.68 -10.63
C LEU A 693 -25.72 17.12 -10.59
N GLN A 694 -26.14 17.67 -11.73
CA GLN A 694 -26.83 18.97 -11.76
C GLN A 694 -28.16 18.94 -10.99
N ALA A 695 -28.91 17.86 -11.08
CA ALA A 695 -30.16 17.68 -10.34
C ALA A 695 -29.89 17.56 -8.82
N ASP A 696 -28.92 16.74 -8.43
CA ASP A 696 -28.48 16.59 -7.03
C ASP A 696 -28.03 17.92 -6.42
N LEU A 697 -27.20 18.70 -7.13
CA LEU A 697 -26.72 20.00 -6.65
C LEU A 697 -27.85 21.02 -6.50
N LYS A 698 -28.82 21.04 -7.43
CA LYS A 698 -30.01 21.91 -7.33
C LYS A 698 -30.91 21.51 -6.15
N ALA A 699 -31.11 20.21 -5.93
CA ALA A 699 -31.89 19.71 -4.80
C ALA A 699 -31.23 20.03 -3.45
N ASN A 700 -29.90 19.90 -3.35
CA ASN A 700 -29.15 20.24 -2.14
C ASN A 700 -29.03 21.76 -1.87
N ALA A 701 -29.25 22.61 -2.87
CA ALA A 701 -29.27 24.07 -2.70
C ALA A 701 -30.66 24.63 -2.34
N ALA A 702 -31.71 23.79 -2.41
CA ALA A 702 -33.10 24.13 -2.10
C ALA A 702 -33.55 23.65 -0.71
N ASN A 703 -32.68 22.93 0.03
CA ASN A 703 -32.86 22.46 1.40
C ASN A 703 -31.84 23.12 2.33
#